data_AF-A0A836BAS6-F1
#
_entry.id   AF-A0A836BAS6-F1
#
_cell.length_a   1.000
_cell.length_b   1.000
_cell.length_c   1.000
_cell.angle_alpha   90.00
_cell.angle_beta   90.00
_cell.angle_gamma   90.00
#
_symmetry.space_group_name_H-M   'P 1'
#
loop_
_entity.id
_entity.type
_entity.pdbx_description
1 polymer ?
#
loop_
_entity_poly.entity_id
_entity_poly.type
_entity_poly.pdbx_seq_one_letter_code
_entity_poly.pdbx_strand_id
1 'polypeptide(L)'
;MAPPKGKAKRASPVTPLALYRRGLTAIKSWSPSNSTAADVEAISALTACCTALQAKLGVAAAAIPDAADAGGDAAAAVAATGNGSGSGAGAADAAAGVASVWPALEALERGMAAYGACVKHNLDLDLEDWEDEPGFLLACAHMELGKLLGRMCPPRGEQELAHLRAALALFPGFVAGRHALAQALLSRSDAQCDLDGAEALLRSCLATCRRLAAATGDEEEEGEGEEEEEAEGELGVGAGAGRGAEGRGGAGEAGEAGDGEGEKEGGLLLEANAACRKEWEAGAGVRRSLAMLLCQAGRDREAAPILRSLDFTHRLARPVLHYPLDPLLSTAAPATPAALPPAAAASGGPSPPYGHERYCAAVDGALPPALLRVLRAALAPGSRYWAQHGYGRVGYFSYMHELGSGAPHLSAVHDAAVLLQRLVAARFPAVQDAKYAEWWAHCRRHPSGHQLHFDSDDEGAGGVRNPIVSSVIYLTGEVGGPTLVTPQTLGGPLADRGWLIHPRENRLAMFDGAFLHGVIPGRGASPHPSQHRITLMVAFWRDIQCRPRTDGLPGPSQPFPGSLPSQPSQPATAAGPAPDAAVGGADGTAGRYTWMADLPPHPDGPGGWGDTNPVDALPTPIPRVWECVDGGGEAQPGAVQYDACFQGF
;
A
#
# COMPACT_ATOMS: atom_id res chain seq x y z
N MET A 1 -34.53 55.28 -10.37
CA MET A 1 -34.43 53.84 -10.05
C MET A 1 -33.60 53.72 -8.78
N ALA A 2 -34.17 53.18 -7.69
CA ALA A 2 -33.42 52.95 -6.46
C ALA A 2 -32.60 51.66 -6.56
N PRO A 3 -31.36 51.60 -6.07
CA PRO A 3 -30.57 50.37 -6.09
C PRO A 3 -31.24 49.31 -5.21
N PRO A 4 -31.23 48.03 -5.63
CA PRO A 4 -31.84 46.96 -4.85
C PRO A 4 -31.13 46.84 -3.50
N LYS A 5 -31.90 46.95 -2.41
CA LYS A 5 -31.44 46.72 -1.03
C LYS A 5 -31.23 45.22 -0.81
N GLY A 6 -30.16 44.67 -1.39
CA GLY A 6 -29.68 43.34 -1.03
C GLY A 6 -29.08 43.38 0.37
N LYS A 7 -29.74 42.76 1.36
CA LYS A 7 -29.11 42.50 2.66
C LYS A 7 -27.95 41.54 2.40
N ALA A 8 -26.71 42.03 2.47
CA ALA A 8 -25.53 41.17 2.42
C ALA A 8 -25.62 40.19 3.61
N LYS A 9 -25.88 38.91 3.32
CA LYS A 9 -25.87 37.84 4.32
C LYS A 9 -24.44 37.77 4.85
N ARG A 10 -24.21 38.19 6.10
CA ARG A 10 -22.90 38.02 6.74
C ARG A 10 -22.56 36.53 6.67
N ALA A 11 -21.38 36.21 6.14
CA ALA A 11 -20.90 34.84 6.16
C ALA A 11 -20.81 34.38 7.62
N SER A 12 -21.39 33.22 7.92
CA SER A 12 -21.22 32.60 9.24
C SER A 12 -19.73 32.33 9.48
N PRO A 13 -19.22 32.51 10.70
CA PRO A 13 -17.82 32.22 11.01
C PRO A 13 -17.52 30.75 10.71
N VAL A 14 -16.37 30.47 10.11
CA VAL A 14 -15.93 29.10 9.82
C VAL A 14 -15.53 28.44 11.13
N THR A 15 -16.22 27.35 11.50
CA THR A 15 -15.93 26.61 12.73
C THR A 15 -14.76 25.63 12.55
N PRO A 16 -14.05 25.24 13.62
CA PRO A 16 -13.01 24.21 13.52
C PRO A 16 -13.48 22.89 12.92
N LEU A 17 -14.71 22.46 13.20
CA LEU A 17 -15.27 21.26 12.58
C LEU A 17 -15.45 21.41 11.08
N ALA A 18 -15.93 22.56 10.61
CA ALA A 18 -16.09 22.80 9.19
C ALA A 18 -14.74 22.68 8.46
N LEU A 19 -13.65 23.16 9.10
CA LEU A 19 -12.28 22.99 8.60
C LEU A 19 -11.83 21.52 8.62
N TYR A 20 -12.07 20.80 9.71
CA TYR A 20 -11.74 19.36 9.80
C TYR A 20 -12.45 18.55 8.70
N ARG A 21 -13.76 18.74 8.55
CA ARG A 21 -14.58 18.10 7.50
C ARG A 21 -14.09 18.45 6.11
N ARG A 22 -13.75 19.73 5.86
CA ARG A 22 -13.15 20.16 4.59
C ARG A 22 -11.86 19.40 4.29
N GLY A 23 -11.00 19.24 5.30
CA GLY A 23 -9.78 18.43 5.19
C GLY A 23 -10.06 16.96 4.87
N LEU A 24 -11.00 16.33 5.56
CA LEU A 24 -11.39 14.94 5.29
C LEU A 24 -12.01 14.76 3.90
N THR A 25 -12.85 15.70 3.46
CA THR A 25 -13.43 15.69 2.11
C THR A 25 -12.34 15.79 1.06
N ALA A 26 -11.35 16.66 1.25
CA ALA A 26 -10.20 16.77 0.36
C ALA A 26 -9.43 15.45 0.26
N ILE A 27 -9.15 14.79 1.40
CA ILE A 27 -8.50 13.46 1.45
C ILE A 27 -9.32 12.42 0.68
N LYS A 28 -10.65 12.37 0.89
CA LYS A 28 -11.54 11.42 0.20
C LYS A 28 -11.68 11.69 -1.29
N SER A 29 -11.62 12.96 -1.70
CA SER A 29 -11.73 13.39 -3.10
C SER A 29 -10.40 13.29 -3.88
N TRP A 30 -9.35 12.80 -3.22
CA TRP A 30 -8.03 12.66 -3.84
C TRP A 30 -8.09 11.69 -5.03
N SER A 31 -7.41 12.07 -6.10
CA SER A 31 -7.19 11.26 -7.28
C SER A 31 -5.85 11.64 -7.93
N PRO A 32 -5.27 10.80 -8.80
CA PRO A 32 -4.11 11.16 -9.60
C PRO A 32 -4.26 12.45 -10.45
N SER A 33 -5.48 12.90 -10.77
CA SER A 33 -5.68 14.14 -11.56
C SER A 33 -5.70 15.41 -10.71
N ASN A 34 -6.05 15.32 -9.42
CA ASN A 34 -6.11 16.46 -8.50
C ASN A 34 -5.20 16.29 -7.27
N SER A 35 -4.27 15.32 -7.29
CA SER A 35 -3.56 14.83 -6.10
C SER A 35 -2.92 15.94 -5.28
N THR A 36 -2.19 16.82 -5.95
CA THR A 36 -1.55 17.99 -5.34
C THR A 36 -2.57 18.93 -4.72
N ALA A 37 -3.61 19.31 -5.47
CA ALA A 37 -4.59 20.27 -5.01
C ALA A 37 -5.35 19.71 -3.80
N ALA A 38 -5.74 18.42 -3.84
CA ALA A 38 -6.36 17.72 -2.74
C ALA A 38 -5.45 17.63 -1.50
N ASP A 39 -4.15 17.34 -1.68
CA ASP A 39 -3.20 17.30 -0.56
C ASP A 39 -2.99 18.70 0.06
N VAL A 40 -2.80 19.73 -0.76
CA VAL A 40 -2.64 21.13 -0.29
C VAL A 40 -3.88 21.60 0.45
N GLU A 41 -5.06 21.31 -0.09
CA GLU A 41 -6.35 21.64 0.50
C GLU A 41 -6.54 20.91 1.84
N ALA A 42 -6.26 19.60 1.89
CA ALA A 42 -6.34 18.81 3.10
C ALA A 42 -5.39 19.34 4.20
N ILE A 43 -4.13 19.58 3.86
CA ILE A 43 -3.13 20.11 4.80
C ILE A 43 -3.55 21.49 5.28
N SER A 44 -3.96 22.38 4.38
CA SER A 44 -4.39 23.74 4.72
C SER A 44 -5.58 23.74 5.67
N ALA A 45 -6.62 22.96 5.36
CA ALA A 45 -7.83 22.90 6.15
C ALA A 45 -7.58 22.28 7.53
N LEU A 46 -6.82 21.18 7.61
CA LEU A 46 -6.48 20.55 8.89
C LEU A 46 -5.55 21.42 9.73
N THR A 47 -4.62 22.14 9.11
CA THR A 47 -3.72 23.08 9.81
C THR A 47 -4.51 24.24 10.38
N ALA A 48 -5.42 24.84 9.60
CA ALA A 48 -6.31 25.89 10.07
C ALA A 48 -7.23 25.42 11.21
N CYS A 49 -7.74 24.18 11.12
CA CYS A 49 -8.50 23.53 12.19
C CYS A 49 -7.66 23.46 13.48
N CYS A 50 -6.43 22.96 13.40
CA CYS A 50 -5.53 22.86 14.55
C CYS A 50 -5.26 24.23 15.19
N THR A 51 -4.94 25.25 14.38
CA THR A 51 -4.68 26.61 14.85
C THR A 51 -5.88 27.20 15.59
N ALA A 52 -7.09 27.03 15.03
CA ALA A 52 -8.32 27.53 15.65
C ALA A 52 -8.60 26.84 17.00
N LEU A 53 -8.35 25.53 17.10
CA LEU A 53 -8.51 24.77 18.35
C LEU A 53 -7.43 25.10 19.37
N GLN A 54 -6.18 25.29 18.96
CA GLN A 54 -5.10 25.76 19.84
C GLN A 54 -5.46 27.13 20.47
N ALA A 55 -6.02 28.04 19.68
CA ALA A 55 -6.51 29.33 20.17
C ALA A 55 -7.67 29.17 21.15
N LYS A 56 -8.66 28.32 20.85
CA LYS A 56 -9.80 28.02 21.75
C LYS A 56 -9.34 27.43 23.09
N LEU A 57 -8.32 26.58 23.08
CA LEU A 57 -7.74 25.93 24.26
C LEU A 57 -6.75 26.81 25.04
N GLY A 58 -6.40 28.01 24.54
CA GLY A 58 -5.39 28.86 25.16
C GLY A 58 -3.97 28.30 25.09
N VAL A 59 -3.70 27.39 24.16
CA VAL A 59 -2.37 26.77 23.92
C VAL A 59 -1.68 27.31 22.68
N ALA A 60 -2.25 28.34 22.05
CA ALA A 60 -1.66 28.99 20.90
C ALA A 60 -0.23 29.44 21.23
N ALA A 61 0.72 29.09 20.36
CA ALA A 61 2.07 29.62 20.45
C ALA A 61 1.99 31.15 20.51
N ALA A 62 2.71 31.77 21.46
CA ALA A 62 2.81 33.22 21.54
C ALA A 62 3.07 33.76 20.13
N ALA A 63 2.18 34.63 19.66
CA ALA A 63 2.25 35.17 18.30
C ALA A 63 3.67 35.69 18.05
N ILE A 64 4.25 35.33 16.90
CA ILE A 64 5.55 35.88 16.49
C ILE A 64 5.37 37.40 16.47
N PRO A 65 6.09 38.18 17.30
CA PRO A 65 5.89 39.62 17.40
C PRO A 65 6.07 40.35 16.04
N ASP A 66 6.85 39.76 15.12
CA ASP A 66 7.17 40.34 13.81
C ASP A 66 6.18 39.97 12.67
N ALA A 67 5.17 39.14 12.92
CA ALA A 67 4.16 38.80 11.90
C ALA A 67 2.94 39.75 11.90
N ALA A 68 2.87 40.68 12.86
CA ALA A 68 1.72 41.57 13.06
C ALA A 68 1.48 42.56 11.90
N ASP A 69 2.50 42.86 11.10
CA ASP A 69 2.36 43.71 9.89
C ASP A 69 1.90 42.93 8.64
N ALA A 70 1.72 41.60 8.73
CA ALA A 70 1.17 40.76 7.67
C ALA A 70 -0.17 40.08 8.04
N GLY A 71 -0.70 40.34 9.24
CA GLY A 71 -1.64 39.44 9.92
C GLY A 71 -3.06 39.96 10.10
N GLY A 72 -3.83 40.03 9.02
CA GLY A 72 -5.30 40.07 9.05
C GLY A 72 -5.93 39.20 7.94
N ASP A 73 -5.23 39.08 6.81
CA ASP A 73 -5.73 38.41 5.62
C ASP A 73 -5.18 37.00 5.38
N ALA A 74 -4.17 36.50 6.10
CA ALA A 74 -3.56 35.20 5.76
C ALA A 74 -4.53 34.00 5.93
N ALA A 75 -5.34 33.97 7.00
CA ALA A 75 -6.36 32.93 7.18
C ALA A 75 -7.55 33.10 6.19
N ALA A 76 -7.85 34.34 5.78
CA ALA A 76 -8.88 34.64 4.79
C ALA A 76 -8.41 34.41 3.34
N ALA A 77 -7.13 34.60 3.05
CA ALA A 77 -6.52 34.44 1.72
C ALA A 77 -6.39 32.97 1.31
N VAL A 78 -6.14 32.07 2.27
CA VAL A 78 -6.20 30.62 2.05
C VAL A 78 -7.65 30.16 1.82
N ALA A 79 -8.64 30.84 2.40
CA ALA A 79 -10.05 30.57 2.15
C ALA A 79 -10.56 31.15 0.81
N ALA A 80 -9.94 32.22 0.29
CA ALA A 80 -10.41 32.94 -0.90
C ALA A 80 -9.81 32.47 -2.24
N THR A 81 -8.81 31.58 -2.24
CA THR A 81 -8.08 31.16 -3.47
C THR A 81 -8.69 29.95 -4.21
N GLY A 82 -9.84 29.43 -3.77
CA GLY A 82 -10.34 28.09 -4.15
C GLY A 82 -11.10 27.91 -5.49
N ASN A 83 -11.30 28.94 -6.34
CA ASN A 83 -12.21 28.81 -7.50
C ASN A 83 -11.54 28.83 -8.90
N GLY A 84 -10.22 28.72 -9.00
CA GLY A 84 -9.53 28.65 -10.31
C GLY A 84 -9.31 27.21 -10.78
N SER A 85 -10.19 26.67 -11.62
CA SER A 85 -10.01 25.35 -12.24
C SER A 85 -8.98 25.38 -13.40
N GLY A 86 -7.70 25.53 -13.08
CA GLY A 86 -6.60 25.38 -14.04
C GLY A 86 -6.09 23.94 -14.08
N SER A 87 -6.41 23.18 -15.13
CA SER A 87 -6.16 21.72 -15.23
C SER A 87 -4.76 21.31 -15.72
N GLY A 88 -3.72 22.14 -15.55
CA GLY A 88 -2.42 21.95 -16.23
C GLY A 88 -1.16 22.05 -15.36
N ALA A 89 -1.25 21.83 -14.04
CA ALA A 89 -0.10 22.00 -13.14
C ALA A 89 0.87 20.80 -13.23
N GLY A 90 2.16 21.07 -13.46
CA GLY A 90 3.22 20.05 -13.54
C GLY A 90 3.72 19.60 -12.17
N ALA A 91 4.60 18.59 -12.12
CA ALA A 91 5.18 18.09 -10.86
C ALA A 91 5.99 19.16 -10.07
N ALA A 92 6.54 20.17 -10.75
CA ALA A 92 7.19 21.31 -10.09
C ALA A 92 6.17 22.18 -9.33
N ASP A 93 4.97 22.35 -9.89
CA ASP A 93 3.86 23.05 -9.24
C ASP A 93 3.33 22.26 -8.04
N ALA A 94 3.45 20.93 -8.07
CA ALA A 94 3.10 20.08 -6.95
C ALA A 94 3.97 20.34 -5.71
N ALA A 95 5.28 20.38 -5.91
CA ALA A 95 6.22 20.72 -4.85
C ALA A 95 6.01 22.16 -4.35
N ALA A 96 5.75 23.11 -5.26
CA ALA A 96 5.48 24.49 -4.91
C ALA A 96 4.17 24.67 -4.11
N GLY A 97 3.12 23.94 -4.47
CA GLY A 97 1.83 23.95 -3.78
C GLY A 97 1.96 23.48 -2.34
N VAL A 98 2.63 22.35 -2.11
CA VAL A 98 2.89 21.83 -0.75
C VAL A 98 3.86 22.75 0.02
N ALA A 99 4.86 23.34 -0.64
CA ALA A 99 5.77 24.27 0.02
C ALA A 99 5.03 25.49 0.59
N SER A 100 3.91 25.91 -0.02
CA SER A 100 3.13 27.07 0.44
C SER A 100 2.46 26.88 1.81
N VAL A 101 2.15 25.64 2.19
CA VAL A 101 1.49 25.33 3.48
C VAL A 101 2.48 25.03 4.61
N TRP A 102 3.76 24.92 4.28
CA TRP A 102 4.81 24.51 5.23
C TRP A 102 5.01 25.47 6.41
N PRO A 103 5.06 26.79 6.22
CA PRO A 103 5.24 27.72 7.35
C PRO A 103 4.11 27.62 8.39
N ALA A 104 2.89 27.26 7.95
CA ALA A 104 1.75 27.09 8.83
C ALA A 104 1.86 25.80 9.67
N LEU A 105 2.39 24.71 9.09
CA LEU A 105 2.69 23.48 9.83
C LEU A 105 3.79 23.71 10.89
N GLU A 106 4.89 24.36 10.52
CA GLU A 106 5.98 24.71 11.45
C GLU A 106 5.49 25.60 12.60
N ALA A 107 4.48 26.44 12.35
CA ALA A 107 3.87 27.25 13.40
C ALA A 107 3.09 26.40 14.43
N LEU A 108 2.43 25.33 13.99
CA LEU A 108 1.72 24.41 14.90
C LEU A 108 2.68 23.69 15.84
N GLU A 109 3.84 23.26 15.35
CA GLU A 109 4.83 22.48 16.11
C GLU A 109 5.25 23.19 17.41
N ARG A 110 5.35 24.52 17.39
CA ARG A 110 5.68 25.32 18.58
C ARG A 110 4.63 25.20 19.69
N GLY A 111 3.35 25.06 19.32
CA GLY A 111 2.25 24.87 20.27
C GLY A 111 2.14 23.45 20.81
N MET A 112 2.61 22.45 20.06
CA MET A 112 2.48 21.03 20.43
C MET A 112 3.16 20.69 21.77
N ALA A 113 4.25 21.39 22.11
CA ALA A 113 4.96 21.19 23.38
C ALA A 113 4.10 21.52 24.62
N ALA A 114 3.07 22.36 24.48
CA ALA A 114 2.18 22.75 25.57
C ALA A 114 1.02 21.77 25.80
N TYR A 115 0.77 20.82 24.88
CA TYR A 115 -0.44 19.98 24.90
C TYR A 115 -0.60 19.14 26.17
N GLY A 116 0.51 18.59 26.69
CA GLY A 116 0.47 17.74 27.90
C GLY A 116 0.02 18.47 29.17
N ALA A 117 0.04 19.81 29.20
CA ALA A 117 -0.38 20.59 30.36
C ALA A 117 -1.88 20.93 30.36
N CYS A 118 -2.54 20.86 29.20
CA CYS A 118 -3.81 21.54 28.98
C CYS A 118 -5.01 20.60 28.89
N VAL A 119 -4.80 19.30 28.76
CA VAL A 119 -5.87 18.35 28.46
C VAL A 119 -5.82 17.17 29.44
N LYS A 120 -6.88 17.01 30.24
CA LYS A 120 -7.02 15.98 31.29
C LYS A 120 -8.21 15.06 31.04
N HIS A 121 -8.49 14.69 29.79
CA HIS A 121 -9.66 13.83 29.54
C HIS A 121 -9.38 12.37 29.89
N ASN A 122 -10.34 11.78 30.60
CA ASN A 122 -10.52 10.35 30.77
C ASN A 122 -11.43 9.85 29.63
N LEU A 123 -11.50 8.54 29.40
CA LEU A 123 -12.21 7.91 28.26
C LEU A 123 -13.74 8.14 28.22
N ASP A 124 -14.33 8.80 29.21
CA ASP A 124 -15.77 9.15 29.28
C ASP A 124 -16.07 10.39 28.44
N LEU A 125 -15.96 10.26 27.11
CA LEU A 125 -16.44 11.28 26.19
C LEU A 125 -17.95 11.08 26.00
N ASP A 126 -18.76 12.04 26.45
CA ASP A 126 -20.12 12.19 25.97
C ASP A 126 -20.05 12.75 24.54
N LEU A 127 -20.24 11.88 23.56
CA LEU A 127 -19.99 12.19 22.15
C LEU A 127 -21.08 13.06 21.51
N GLU A 128 -22.17 13.32 22.22
CA GLU A 128 -23.23 14.20 21.75
C GLU A 128 -22.77 15.68 21.70
N ASP A 129 -21.79 16.06 22.54
CA ASP A 129 -21.26 17.43 22.67
C ASP A 129 -19.81 17.58 22.21
N TRP A 130 -19.45 17.08 21.02
CA TRP A 130 -18.08 17.21 20.47
C TRP A 130 -17.62 18.68 20.29
N GLU A 131 -18.54 19.65 20.22
CA GLU A 131 -18.22 21.09 20.23
C GLU A 131 -17.58 21.53 21.56
N ASP A 132 -17.87 20.81 22.64
CA ASP A 132 -17.35 21.01 23.99
C ASP A 132 -16.07 20.22 24.28
N GLU A 133 -15.64 19.36 23.34
CA GLU A 133 -14.42 18.55 23.43
C GLU A 133 -13.34 18.94 22.38
N PRO A 134 -12.85 20.21 22.38
CA PRO A 134 -11.89 20.70 21.41
C PRO A 134 -10.55 19.96 21.44
N GLY A 135 -10.19 19.33 22.57
CA GLY A 135 -8.98 18.52 22.69
C GLY A 135 -9.01 17.26 21.82
N PHE A 136 -10.15 16.57 21.78
CA PHE A 136 -10.31 15.36 20.96
C PHE A 136 -10.32 15.68 19.47
N LEU A 137 -11.03 16.72 19.05
CA LEU A 137 -11.03 17.16 17.65
C LEU A 137 -9.62 17.60 17.20
N LEU A 138 -8.86 18.27 18.07
CA LEU A 138 -7.48 18.65 17.80
C LEU A 138 -6.58 17.41 17.66
N ALA A 139 -6.75 16.40 18.52
CA ALA A 139 -6.04 15.13 18.41
C ALA A 139 -6.36 14.41 17.08
N CYS A 140 -7.63 14.37 16.68
CA CYS A 140 -8.06 13.82 15.39
C CYS A 140 -7.43 14.56 14.21
N ALA A 141 -7.41 15.89 14.23
CA ALA A 141 -6.80 16.69 13.18
C ALA A 141 -5.29 16.43 13.06
N HIS A 142 -4.57 16.37 14.19
CA HIS A 142 -3.14 15.98 14.21
C HIS A 142 -2.91 14.56 13.70
N MET A 143 -3.76 13.59 14.07
CA MET A 143 -3.64 12.21 13.57
C MET A 143 -3.79 12.16 12.05
N GLU A 144 -4.80 12.82 11.48
CA GLU A 144 -5.02 12.82 10.03
C GLU A 144 -3.92 13.58 9.29
N LEU A 145 -3.39 14.69 9.84
CA LEU A 145 -2.18 15.35 9.32
C LEU A 145 -0.98 14.41 9.30
N GLY A 146 -0.71 13.69 10.39
CA GLY A 146 0.37 12.73 10.48
C GLY A 146 0.26 11.63 9.42
N LYS A 147 -0.92 11.00 9.29
CA LYS A 147 -1.20 9.99 8.26
C LYS A 147 -1.02 10.53 6.85
N LEU A 148 -1.47 11.75 6.59
CA LEU A 148 -1.35 12.38 5.27
C LEU A 148 0.12 12.61 4.91
N LEU A 149 0.91 13.17 5.84
CA LEU A 149 2.34 13.43 5.68
C LEU A 149 3.17 12.14 5.48
N GLY A 150 2.80 11.06 6.15
CA GLY A 150 3.42 9.74 5.99
C GLY A 150 3.20 9.09 4.62
N ARG A 151 2.07 9.40 3.97
CA ARG A 151 1.70 8.88 2.63
C ARG A 151 2.23 9.72 1.47
N MET A 152 2.84 10.87 1.73
CA MET A 152 3.45 11.69 0.68
C MET A 152 4.69 11.00 0.11
N CYS A 153 5.06 11.34 -1.12
CA CYS A 153 6.26 10.81 -1.79
C CYS A 153 7.17 11.97 -2.22
N PRO A 154 8.37 12.13 -1.63
CA PRO A 154 8.91 11.35 -0.51
C PRO A 154 8.16 11.61 0.80
N PRO A 155 8.16 10.65 1.73
CA PRO A 155 7.47 10.78 3.01
C PRO A 155 8.15 11.78 3.95
N ARG A 156 7.36 12.46 4.78
CA ARG A 156 7.83 13.48 5.75
C ARG A 156 7.93 12.89 7.17
N GLY A 157 8.83 11.92 7.33
CA GLY A 157 8.85 11.04 8.50
C GLY A 157 9.07 11.72 9.85
N GLU A 158 9.69 12.91 9.92
CA GLU A 158 9.84 13.64 11.19
C GLU A 158 8.54 14.36 11.58
N GLN A 159 7.94 15.08 10.63
CA GLN A 159 6.68 15.80 10.85
C GLN A 159 5.51 14.83 11.06
N GLU A 160 5.49 13.71 10.34
CA GLU A 160 4.56 12.60 10.60
C GLU A 160 4.59 12.19 12.09
N LEU A 161 5.76 11.87 12.62
CA LEU A 161 5.90 11.47 14.02
C LEU A 161 5.56 12.60 14.99
N ALA A 162 5.92 13.85 14.68
CA ALA A 162 5.61 15.01 15.52
C ALA A 162 4.09 15.18 15.68
N HIS A 163 3.35 15.17 14.58
CA HIS A 163 1.89 15.28 14.61
C HIS A 163 1.23 14.07 15.29
N LEU A 164 1.69 12.85 15.05
CA LEU A 164 1.14 11.66 15.71
C LEU A 164 1.39 11.65 17.22
N ARG A 165 2.58 12.10 17.67
CA ARG A 165 2.88 12.29 19.10
C ARG A 165 2.03 13.39 19.71
N ALA A 166 1.80 14.48 18.99
CA ALA A 166 0.95 15.58 19.44
C ALA A 166 -0.51 15.12 19.64
N ALA A 167 -1.03 14.27 18.74
CA ALA A 167 -2.34 13.64 18.91
C ALA A 167 -2.42 12.82 20.22
N LEU A 168 -1.38 12.06 20.54
CA LEU A 168 -1.32 11.28 21.79
C LEU A 168 -1.09 12.12 23.04
N ALA A 169 -0.38 13.24 22.93
CA ALA A 169 -0.21 14.17 24.04
C ALA A 169 -1.55 14.82 24.43
N LEU A 170 -2.42 15.06 23.45
CA LEU A 170 -3.77 15.60 23.67
C LEU A 170 -4.75 14.54 24.16
N PHE A 171 -4.71 13.34 23.57
CA PHE A 171 -5.61 12.25 23.93
C PHE A 171 -4.80 10.96 24.14
N PRO A 172 -4.24 10.74 25.34
CA PRO A 172 -3.41 9.57 25.59
C PRO A 172 -4.14 8.27 25.29
N GLY A 173 -5.45 8.18 25.56
CA GLY A 173 -6.31 7.02 25.30
C GLY A 173 -6.50 6.64 23.83
N PHE A 174 -6.07 7.47 22.86
CA PHE A 174 -6.40 7.33 21.45
C PHE A 174 -5.85 6.04 20.82
N VAL A 175 -6.67 5.00 20.63
CA VAL A 175 -6.21 3.72 20.06
C VAL A 175 -5.80 3.93 18.60
N ALA A 176 -6.62 4.63 17.80
CA ALA A 176 -6.28 4.90 16.40
C ALA A 176 -5.04 5.79 16.28
N GLY A 177 -4.87 6.77 17.16
CA GLY A 177 -3.67 7.62 17.22
C GLY A 177 -2.41 6.84 17.56
N ARG A 178 -2.48 5.95 18.56
CA ARG A 178 -1.33 5.13 18.98
C ARG A 178 -0.98 4.09 17.92
N HIS A 179 -1.99 3.47 17.31
CA HIS A 179 -1.80 2.55 16.19
C HIS A 179 -1.13 3.27 15.02
N ALA A 180 -1.60 4.47 14.66
CA ALA A 180 -0.97 5.26 13.59
C ALA A 180 0.49 5.61 13.92
N LEU A 181 0.81 6.00 15.16
CA LEU A 181 2.19 6.24 15.59
C LEU A 181 3.04 4.97 15.51
N ALA A 182 2.50 3.82 15.96
CA ALA A 182 3.19 2.54 15.84
C ALA A 182 3.47 2.18 14.36
N GLN A 183 2.51 2.38 13.47
CA GLN A 183 2.70 2.16 12.02
C GLN A 183 3.77 3.07 11.43
N ALA A 184 3.83 4.34 11.86
CA ALA A 184 4.86 5.28 11.41
C ALA A 184 6.27 4.85 11.89
N LEU A 185 6.38 4.42 13.15
CA LEU A 185 7.62 3.88 13.71
C LEU A 185 8.05 2.58 13.00
N LEU A 186 7.11 1.67 12.76
CA LEU A 186 7.35 0.45 11.98
C LEU A 186 7.83 0.79 10.59
N SER A 187 7.10 1.64 9.86
CA SER A 187 7.40 2.06 8.49
C SER A 187 8.82 2.61 8.36
N ARG A 188 9.30 3.36 9.35
CA ARG A 188 10.69 3.80 9.43
C ARG A 188 11.61 2.61 9.73
N SER A 189 11.41 1.96 10.88
CA SER A 189 12.27 0.88 11.37
C SER A 189 13.75 1.23 11.25
N ASP A 190 14.13 2.49 11.49
CA ASP A 190 15.49 2.98 11.25
C ASP A 190 16.46 2.39 12.29
N ALA A 191 15.94 2.14 13.49
CA ALA A 191 16.66 1.58 14.62
C ALA A 191 15.80 0.59 15.42
N GLN A 192 16.45 -0.25 16.22
CA GLN A 192 15.76 -1.19 17.12
C GLN A 192 14.81 -0.48 18.09
N CYS A 193 15.16 0.73 18.56
CA CYS A 193 14.30 1.51 19.45
C CYS A 193 12.97 1.92 18.80
N ASP A 194 12.90 2.05 17.47
CA ASP A 194 11.64 2.32 16.78
C ASP A 194 10.72 1.10 16.84
N LEU A 195 11.27 -0.10 16.67
CA LEU A 195 10.53 -1.36 16.78
C LEU A 195 10.06 -1.61 18.21
N ASP A 196 10.92 -1.39 19.19
CA ASP A 196 10.58 -1.52 20.61
C ASP A 196 9.48 -0.51 20.99
N GLY A 197 9.60 0.73 20.50
CA GLY A 197 8.59 1.77 20.68
C GLY A 197 7.25 1.42 20.02
N ALA A 198 7.28 0.87 18.81
CA ALA A 198 6.08 0.39 18.12
C ALA A 198 5.43 -0.77 18.88
N GLU A 199 6.19 -1.76 19.33
CA GLU A 199 5.69 -2.88 20.13
C GLU A 199 5.01 -2.38 21.42
N ALA A 200 5.66 -1.46 22.15
CA ALA A 200 5.13 -0.88 23.38
C ALA A 200 3.80 -0.16 23.13
N LEU A 201 3.69 0.64 22.06
CA LEU A 201 2.46 1.31 21.68
C LEU A 201 1.35 0.32 21.32
N LEU A 202 1.64 -0.72 20.53
CA LEU A 202 0.66 -1.73 20.14
C LEU A 202 0.14 -2.53 21.34
N ARG A 203 1.02 -2.90 22.29
CA ARG A 203 0.60 -3.53 23.55
C ARG A 203 -0.29 -2.60 24.38
N SER A 204 0.07 -1.32 24.46
CA SER A 204 -0.75 -0.30 25.13
C SER A 204 -2.12 -0.12 24.47
N CYS A 205 -2.20 -0.22 23.14
CA CYS A 205 -3.47 -0.22 22.41
C CYS A 205 -4.34 -1.40 22.82
N LEU A 206 -3.81 -2.64 22.76
CA LEU A 206 -4.58 -3.84 23.14
C LEU A 206 -5.07 -3.78 24.58
N ALA A 207 -4.23 -3.32 25.51
CA ALA A 207 -4.65 -3.11 26.89
C ALA A 207 -5.81 -2.10 27.01
N THR A 208 -5.83 -1.08 26.15
CA THR A 208 -6.92 -0.09 26.11
C THR A 208 -8.19 -0.67 25.48
N CYS A 209 -8.09 -1.40 24.37
CA CYS A 209 -9.23 -2.11 23.77
C CYS A 209 -9.90 -3.06 24.74
N ARG A 210 -9.13 -3.84 25.52
CA ARG A 210 -9.68 -4.75 26.54
C ARG A 210 -10.43 -4.02 27.65
N ARG A 211 -9.90 -2.88 28.13
CA ARG A 211 -10.61 -2.06 29.13
C ARG A 211 -11.90 -1.48 28.58
N LEU A 212 -11.93 -1.10 27.30
CA LEU A 212 -13.13 -0.60 26.63
C LEU A 212 -14.19 -1.68 26.49
N ALA A 213 -13.82 -2.87 26.00
CA ALA A 213 -14.74 -4.01 25.90
C ALA A 213 -15.33 -4.41 27.27
N ALA A 214 -14.48 -4.49 28.30
CA ALA A 214 -14.95 -4.76 29.67
C ALA A 214 -15.89 -3.67 30.22
N ALA A 215 -15.73 -2.41 29.79
CA ALA A 215 -16.58 -1.31 30.23
C ALA A 215 -17.93 -1.25 29.51
N THR A 216 -18.02 -1.72 28.26
CA THR A 216 -19.29 -1.76 27.52
C THR A 216 -20.20 -2.91 27.94
N GLY A 217 -19.69 -3.85 28.75
CA GLY A 217 -20.42 -5.09 29.05
C GLY A 217 -20.50 -6.03 27.85
N ASP A 218 -19.81 -5.70 26.76
CA ASP A 218 -19.44 -6.65 25.72
C ASP A 218 -18.26 -7.49 26.25
N GLU A 219 -18.48 -8.16 27.39
CA GLU A 219 -17.79 -9.42 27.62
C GLU A 219 -18.29 -10.29 26.47
N GLU A 220 -17.56 -10.26 25.34
CA GLU A 220 -17.57 -11.37 24.39
C GLU A 220 -17.57 -12.60 25.30
N GLU A 221 -18.62 -13.42 25.24
CA GLU A 221 -18.59 -14.78 25.77
C GLU A 221 -17.46 -15.47 24.99
N GLU A 222 -16.20 -15.18 25.34
CA GLU A 222 -15.01 -15.87 24.91
C GLU A 222 -15.20 -17.25 25.49
N GLY A 223 -15.85 -18.12 24.70
CA GLY A 223 -16.36 -19.41 25.12
C GLY A 223 -15.40 -20.08 26.07
N GLU A 224 -15.77 -20.10 27.35
CA GLU A 224 -15.40 -21.21 28.21
C GLU A 224 -15.97 -22.41 27.48
N GLY A 225 -15.12 -23.09 26.70
CA GLY A 225 -15.45 -24.33 26.06
C GLY A 225 -15.85 -25.29 27.17
N GLU A 226 -17.15 -25.39 27.40
CA GLU A 226 -17.75 -26.56 28.02
C GLU A 226 -17.27 -27.74 27.16
N GLU A 227 -16.30 -28.48 27.69
CA GLU A 227 -16.02 -29.85 27.30
C GLU A 227 -17.28 -30.67 27.64
N GLU A 228 -18.38 -30.48 26.90
CA GLU A 228 -19.51 -31.40 26.90
C GLU A 228 -19.09 -32.65 26.11
N GLU A 229 -18.84 -33.69 26.88
CA GLU A 229 -18.80 -35.10 26.52
C GLU A 229 -19.50 -35.46 25.21
N GLU A 230 -18.71 -36.04 24.29
CA GLU A 230 -19.22 -36.86 23.19
C GLU A 230 -20.13 -37.99 23.73
N ALA A 231 -21.40 -37.96 23.36
CA ALA A 231 -22.25 -39.15 23.36
C ALA A 231 -23.26 -39.13 22.21
N GLU A 232 -22.93 -39.96 21.21
CA GLU A 232 -23.83 -40.74 20.33
C GLU A 232 -24.87 -40.03 19.42
N GLY A 233 -24.84 -40.36 18.12
CA GLY A 233 -26.09 -40.60 17.38
C GLY A 233 -26.17 -40.23 15.89
N GLU A 234 -25.97 -41.24 15.04
CA GLU A 234 -26.72 -41.55 13.81
C GLU A 234 -26.87 -40.56 12.61
N LEU A 235 -26.19 -40.96 11.52
CA LEU A 235 -26.72 -41.26 10.18
C LEU A 235 -27.91 -40.44 9.63
N GLY A 236 -27.65 -39.68 8.55
CA GLY A 236 -28.71 -39.16 7.67
C GLY A 236 -28.21 -38.63 6.32
N VAL A 237 -28.27 -39.48 5.30
CA VAL A 237 -28.04 -39.16 3.88
C VAL A 237 -29.18 -38.28 3.34
N GLY A 238 -28.88 -37.22 2.56
CA GLY A 238 -29.93 -36.47 1.87
C GLY A 238 -29.41 -35.43 0.87
N ALA A 239 -29.36 -35.81 -0.40
CA ALA A 239 -29.18 -34.92 -1.55
C ALA A 239 -30.37 -33.95 -1.71
N GLY A 240 -30.12 -32.74 -2.20
CA GLY A 240 -31.20 -31.80 -2.53
C GLY A 240 -30.72 -30.59 -3.31
N ALA A 241 -30.83 -30.69 -4.64
CA ALA A 241 -30.62 -29.60 -5.57
C ALA A 241 -31.85 -28.67 -5.64
N GLY A 242 -31.60 -27.37 -5.81
CA GLY A 242 -32.28 -26.59 -6.84
C GLY A 242 -33.20 -25.43 -6.42
N ARG A 243 -33.14 -24.40 -7.28
CA ARG A 243 -34.08 -23.27 -7.51
C ARG A 243 -34.00 -22.16 -6.46
N GLY A 244 -34.01 -20.88 -6.81
CA GLY A 244 -34.46 -20.18 -8.01
C GLY A 244 -35.27 -18.98 -7.53
N ALA A 245 -34.82 -17.76 -7.78
CA ALA A 245 -35.50 -16.54 -7.34
C ALA A 245 -35.64 -15.56 -8.51
N GLU A 246 -36.80 -15.61 -9.16
CA GLU A 246 -37.35 -14.54 -9.97
C GLU A 246 -38.30 -13.69 -9.10
N GLY A 247 -38.22 -12.37 -9.28
CA GLY A 247 -39.42 -11.54 -9.44
C GLY A 247 -39.93 -10.76 -8.22
N ARG A 248 -39.80 -9.42 -8.32
CA ARG A 248 -40.82 -8.36 -8.10
C ARG A 248 -40.09 -7.05 -7.77
N GLY A 249 -40.29 -5.91 -8.43
CA GLY A 249 -41.47 -5.42 -9.13
C GLY A 249 -42.41 -4.74 -8.14
N GLY A 250 -42.13 -3.47 -7.80
CA GLY A 250 -42.97 -2.66 -6.91
C GLY A 250 -42.71 -1.17 -7.14
N ALA A 251 -43.71 -0.49 -7.69
CA ALA A 251 -43.70 0.91 -8.06
C ALA A 251 -44.26 1.80 -6.93
N GLY A 252 -43.69 3.00 -6.83
CA GLY A 252 -44.42 4.27 -6.65
C GLY A 252 -45.03 4.57 -5.29
N GLU A 253 -44.44 5.53 -4.58
CA GLU A 253 -45.20 6.48 -3.75
C GLU A 253 -44.49 7.83 -3.71
N ALA A 254 -45.20 8.88 -4.10
CA ALA A 254 -44.76 10.27 -4.06
C ALA A 254 -45.08 10.85 -2.68
N GLY A 255 -44.04 11.10 -1.89
CA GLY A 255 -44.13 11.69 -0.55
C GLY A 255 -43.77 13.18 -0.55
N GLU A 256 -44.47 13.92 0.30
CA GLU A 256 -44.50 15.37 0.46
C GLU A 256 -43.14 16.00 0.82
N ALA A 257 -42.89 17.18 0.27
CA ALA A 257 -41.75 18.02 0.64
C ALA A 257 -42.02 18.71 2.00
N GLY A 258 -41.61 18.04 3.08
CA GLY A 258 -41.46 18.63 4.42
C GLY A 258 -40.07 19.26 4.57
N ASP A 259 -40.01 20.47 5.13
CA ASP A 259 -38.79 21.25 5.33
C ASP A 259 -37.72 20.47 6.13
N GLY A 260 -36.64 20.08 5.43
CA GLY A 260 -35.55 19.24 5.91
C GLY A 260 -34.50 19.97 6.76
N GLU A 261 -34.88 20.35 7.99
CA GLU A 261 -33.88 20.73 9.01
C GLU A 261 -33.49 19.57 9.93
N GLY A 262 -34.28 18.48 10.00
CA GLY A 262 -34.00 17.29 10.81
C GLY A 262 -32.97 16.31 10.23
N GLU A 263 -32.67 16.36 8.92
CA GLU A 263 -31.68 15.44 8.31
C GLU A 263 -30.22 15.81 8.64
N LYS A 264 -29.95 17.04 9.06
CA LYS A 264 -28.57 17.48 9.38
C LYS A 264 -28.08 16.99 10.73
N GLU A 265 -28.98 16.79 11.69
CA GLU A 265 -28.64 16.35 13.04
C GLU A 265 -28.38 14.83 13.09
N GLY A 266 -29.15 14.05 12.31
CA GLY A 266 -28.90 12.61 12.14
C GLY A 266 -27.53 12.28 11.51
N GLY A 267 -26.96 13.20 10.72
CA GLY A 267 -25.60 13.05 10.18
C GLY A 267 -24.50 13.12 11.25
N LEU A 268 -24.69 13.90 12.32
CA LEU A 268 -23.70 14.08 13.39
C LEU A 268 -23.55 12.81 14.24
N LEU A 269 -24.66 12.20 14.63
CA LEU A 269 -24.67 10.93 15.38
C LEU A 269 -24.05 9.79 14.55
N LEU A 270 -24.29 9.77 13.22
CA LEU A 270 -23.70 8.77 12.32
C LEU A 270 -22.16 8.89 12.24
N GLU A 271 -21.63 10.12 12.34
CA GLU A 271 -20.20 10.45 12.30
C GLU A 271 -19.50 10.20 13.64
N ALA A 272 -20.12 10.53 14.79
CA ALA A 272 -19.60 10.15 16.11
C ALA A 272 -19.45 8.63 16.23
N ASN A 273 -20.46 7.89 15.78
CA ASN A 273 -20.39 6.44 15.64
C ASN A 273 -19.27 5.99 14.68
N ALA A 274 -18.88 6.79 13.68
CA ALA A 274 -17.76 6.46 12.80
C ALA A 274 -16.39 6.59 13.50
N ALA A 275 -16.23 7.51 14.45
CA ALA A 275 -15.01 7.63 15.25
C ALA A 275 -14.86 6.44 16.22
N CYS A 276 -15.93 6.03 16.89
CA CYS A 276 -15.95 4.81 17.71
C CYS A 276 -15.69 3.55 16.89
N ARG A 277 -16.34 3.42 15.72
CA ARG A 277 -16.03 2.32 14.77
C ARG A 277 -14.57 2.32 14.36
N LYS A 278 -13.95 3.48 14.10
CA LYS A 278 -12.51 3.57 13.82
C LYS A 278 -11.63 3.10 14.99
N GLU A 279 -11.99 3.40 16.23
CA GLU A 279 -11.27 2.91 17.42
C GLU A 279 -11.38 1.38 17.54
N TRP A 280 -12.56 0.81 17.25
CA TRP A 280 -12.78 -0.63 17.24
C TRP A 280 -12.03 -1.32 16.09
N GLU A 281 -12.16 -0.82 14.86
CA GLU A 281 -11.45 -1.28 13.66
C GLU A 281 -9.93 -1.22 13.84
N ALA A 282 -9.42 -0.20 14.56
CA ALA A 282 -8.02 -0.10 14.90
C ALA A 282 -7.54 -1.29 15.75
N GLY A 283 -8.39 -1.88 16.60
CA GLY A 283 -8.07 -3.05 17.42
C GLY A 283 -7.60 -4.25 16.59
N ALA A 284 -8.29 -4.57 15.50
CA ALA A 284 -7.89 -5.66 14.61
C ALA A 284 -6.54 -5.38 13.90
N GLY A 285 -6.33 -4.14 13.44
CA GLY A 285 -5.06 -3.72 12.86
C GLY A 285 -3.89 -3.76 13.85
N VAL A 286 -4.14 -3.37 15.10
CA VAL A 286 -3.16 -3.46 16.21
C VAL A 286 -2.79 -4.92 16.46
N ARG A 287 -3.77 -5.82 16.56
CA ARG A 287 -3.55 -7.26 16.76
C ARG A 287 -2.68 -7.85 15.64
N ARG A 288 -3.02 -7.59 14.37
CA ARG A 288 -2.24 -8.06 13.20
C ARG A 288 -0.79 -7.57 13.24
N SER A 289 -0.60 -6.28 13.52
CA SER A 289 0.72 -5.65 13.54
C SER A 289 1.60 -6.18 14.68
N LEU A 290 1.02 -6.34 15.87
CA LEU A 290 1.74 -6.91 17.02
C LEU A 290 2.08 -8.38 16.79
N ALA A 291 1.14 -9.17 16.26
CA ALA A 291 1.40 -10.57 15.94
C ALA A 291 2.54 -10.72 14.91
N MET A 292 2.58 -9.85 13.90
CA MET A 292 3.67 -9.82 12.91
C MET A 292 5.03 -9.53 13.55
N LEU A 293 5.13 -8.48 14.37
CA LEU A 293 6.36 -8.14 15.11
C LEU A 293 6.85 -9.31 15.96
N LEU A 294 5.94 -9.96 16.69
CA LEU A 294 6.26 -11.08 17.55
C LEU A 294 6.74 -12.30 16.75
N CYS A 295 6.09 -12.62 15.63
CA CYS A 295 6.54 -13.69 14.74
C CYS A 295 7.94 -13.39 14.17
N GLN A 296 8.18 -12.17 13.69
CA GLN A 296 9.50 -11.74 13.19
C GLN A 296 10.57 -11.69 14.27
N ALA A 297 10.20 -11.52 15.54
CA ALA A 297 11.10 -11.61 16.69
C ALA A 297 11.32 -13.06 17.16
N GLY A 298 10.65 -14.05 16.55
CA GLY A 298 10.72 -15.46 16.95
C GLY A 298 9.98 -15.75 18.26
N ARG A 299 9.07 -14.86 18.67
CA ARG A 299 8.22 -14.93 19.86
C ARG A 299 6.85 -15.53 19.51
N ASP A 300 6.86 -16.61 18.74
CA ASP A 300 5.67 -17.23 18.16
C ASP A 300 4.60 -17.60 19.21
N ARG A 301 5.04 -18.02 20.41
CA ARG A 301 4.14 -18.36 21.53
C ARG A 301 3.32 -17.16 22.02
N GLU A 302 3.87 -15.96 21.95
CA GLU A 302 3.14 -14.74 22.31
C GLU A 302 2.22 -14.26 21.19
N ALA A 303 2.60 -14.51 19.93
CA ALA A 303 1.77 -14.19 18.78
C ALA A 303 0.52 -15.08 18.68
N ALA A 304 0.64 -16.36 19.06
CA ALA A 304 -0.42 -17.35 18.90
C ALA A 304 -1.80 -16.95 19.47
N PRO A 305 -1.95 -16.52 20.74
CA PRO A 305 -3.25 -16.08 21.26
C PRO A 305 -3.82 -14.86 20.51
N ILE A 306 -2.96 -13.95 20.03
CA ILE A 306 -3.40 -12.79 19.26
C ILE A 306 -3.95 -13.24 17.89
N LEU A 307 -3.28 -14.18 17.23
CA LEU A 307 -3.72 -14.73 15.96
C LEU A 307 -5.03 -15.50 16.09
N ARG A 308 -5.22 -16.27 17.17
CA ARG A 308 -6.50 -16.93 17.46
C ARG A 308 -7.65 -15.94 17.66
N SER A 309 -7.41 -14.82 18.36
CA SER A 309 -8.40 -13.74 18.50
C SER A 309 -8.72 -12.98 17.19
N LEU A 310 -8.11 -13.40 16.08
CA LEU A 310 -8.37 -12.91 14.72
C LEU A 310 -8.84 -14.06 13.81
N ASP A 311 -9.26 -15.19 14.39
CA ASP A 311 -9.75 -16.39 13.71
C ASP A 311 -8.73 -17.06 12.77
N PHE A 312 -7.44 -16.77 12.93
CA PHE A 312 -6.40 -17.44 12.19
C PHE A 312 -6.07 -18.80 12.81
N THR A 313 -6.17 -19.85 12.00
CA THR A 313 -5.78 -21.23 12.38
C THR A 313 -4.37 -21.56 11.94
N HIS A 314 -3.91 -20.90 10.87
CA HIS A 314 -2.59 -21.10 10.28
C HIS A 314 -1.86 -19.76 10.14
N ARG A 315 -0.53 -19.83 10.01
CA ARG A 315 0.31 -18.69 9.68
C ARG A 315 1.47 -19.10 8.80
N LEU A 316 2.12 -18.13 8.18
CA LEU A 316 3.43 -18.36 7.59
C LEU A 316 4.40 -18.89 8.65
N ALA A 317 5.14 -19.93 8.29
CA ALA A 317 5.99 -20.66 9.19
C ALA A 317 7.16 -19.81 9.69
N ARG A 318 7.69 -20.16 10.86
CA ARG A 318 8.84 -19.47 11.46
C ARG A 318 10.01 -19.26 10.49
N PRO A 319 10.45 -20.23 9.66
CA PRO A 319 11.55 -19.99 8.71
C PRO A 319 11.22 -18.94 7.63
N VAL A 320 9.94 -18.68 7.36
CA VAL A 320 9.46 -17.66 6.42
C VAL A 320 9.42 -16.28 7.08
N LEU A 321 8.83 -16.14 8.27
CA LEU A 321 8.66 -14.83 8.94
C LEU A 321 9.92 -14.40 9.73
N HIS A 322 10.63 -15.37 10.30
CA HIS A 322 11.90 -15.21 10.99
C HIS A 322 13.03 -15.79 10.14
N TYR A 323 13.07 -15.40 8.87
CA TYR A 323 14.13 -15.78 7.93
C TYR A 323 15.51 -15.32 8.45
N PRO A 324 16.58 -16.04 8.10
CA PRO A 324 17.93 -15.61 8.42
C PRO A 324 18.21 -14.29 7.71
N LEU A 325 18.63 -13.29 8.48
CA LEU A 325 19.23 -12.10 7.90
C LEU A 325 20.57 -12.54 7.30
N ASP A 326 20.75 -12.30 5.99
CA ASP A 326 21.94 -12.71 5.27
C ASP A 326 23.18 -12.23 6.04
N PRO A 327 24.13 -13.12 6.40
CA PRO A 327 25.36 -12.72 7.09
C PRO A 327 26.14 -11.63 6.37
N LEU A 328 26.00 -11.52 5.03
CA LEU A 328 26.61 -10.45 4.23
C LEU A 328 25.95 -9.08 4.45
N LEU A 329 24.71 -9.04 4.96
CA LEU A 329 24.02 -7.82 5.41
C LEU A 329 24.37 -7.45 6.85
N SER A 330 24.99 -8.36 7.61
CA SER A 330 25.46 -8.07 8.95
C SER A 330 26.80 -7.35 8.84
N THR A 331 26.83 -6.09 9.27
CA THR A 331 28.09 -5.34 9.47
C THR A 331 28.96 -5.91 10.60
N ALA A 332 28.47 -6.93 11.33
CA ALA A 332 29.28 -7.68 12.26
C ALA A 332 30.40 -8.41 11.50
N ALA A 333 31.64 -8.17 11.92
CA ALA A 333 32.85 -8.73 11.33
C ALA A 333 32.64 -10.22 10.95
N PRO A 334 33.08 -10.65 9.75
CA PRO A 334 32.78 -11.97 9.23
C PRO A 334 33.18 -13.02 10.26
N ALA A 335 32.17 -13.64 10.88
CA ALA A 335 32.39 -14.86 11.63
C ALA A 335 32.98 -15.86 10.65
N THR A 336 34.08 -16.49 11.06
CA THR A 336 34.85 -17.45 10.27
C THR A 336 33.87 -18.37 9.53
N PRO A 337 33.94 -18.46 8.18
CA PRO A 337 32.93 -19.17 7.40
C PRO A 337 32.82 -20.59 7.94
N ALA A 338 31.66 -20.91 8.54
CA ALA A 338 31.30 -22.27 8.88
C ALA A 338 31.40 -23.05 7.56
N ALA A 339 32.32 -24.01 7.52
CA ALA A 339 32.65 -24.74 6.31
C ALA A 339 31.36 -25.25 5.65
N LEU A 340 31.08 -24.74 4.46
CA LEU A 340 30.06 -25.32 3.59
C LEU A 340 30.38 -26.82 3.45
N PRO A 341 29.39 -27.72 3.60
CA PRO A 341 29.62 -29.12 3.31
C PRO A 341 30.18 -29.24 1.88
N PRO A 342 31.24 -30.05 1.67
CA PRO A 342 31.96 -30.09 0.41
C PRO A 342 31.00 -30.40 -0.73
N ALA A 343 30.98 -29.51 -1.72
CA ALA A 343 30.28 -29.70 -2.98
C ALA A 343 30.83 -30.99 -3.63
N ALA A 344 30.06 -32.07 -3.54
CA ALA A 344 30.39 -33.32 -4.17
C ALA A 344 30.41 -33.10 -5.69
N ALA A 345 31.61 -33.15 -6.26
CA ALA A 345 31.82 -33.16 -7.69
C ALA A 345 31.23 -34.44 -8.29
N ALA A 346 30.15 -34.31 -9.06
CA ALA A 346 29.59 -35.39 -9.87
C ALA A 346 29.50 -34.94 -11.33
N SER A 347 30.55 -35.26 -12.07
CA SER A 347 30.50 -35.46 -13.52
C SER A 347 29.53 -36.60 -13.82
N GLY A 348 28.40 -36.27 -14.45
CA GLY A 348 27.30 -37.20 -14.81
C GLY A 348 26.05 -37.14 -13.91
N GLY A 349 25.86 -36.03 -13.20
CA GLY A 349 25.22 -35.99 -11.89
C GLY A 349 23.68 -36.15 -11.77
N PRO A 350 23.21 -36.57 -10.58
CA PRO A 350 21.80 -36.62 -10.20
C PRO A 350 21.14 -35.24 -10.36
N SER A 351 19.83 -35.21 -10.62
CA SER A 351 19.02 -33.99 -10.66
C SER A 351 19.42 -33.03 -9.53
N PRO A 352 19.53 -31.72 -9.80
CA PRO A 352 20.00 -30.76 -8.82
C PRO A 352 19.22 -30.92 -7.50
N PRO A 353 19.90 -30.98 -6.35
CA PRO A 353 19.37 -31.54 -5.11
C PRO A 353 18.22 -30.73 -4.50
N TYR A 354 17.87 -29.57 -5.06
CA TYR A 354 16.95 -28.60 -4.46
C TYR A 354 15.56 -28.56 -5.12
N GLY A 355 15.37 -29.17 -6.30
CA GLY A 355 14.06 -29.36 -6.95
C GLY A 355 13.27 -28.07 -7.25
N HIS A 356 13.96 -26.94 -7.28
CA HIS A 356 13.39 -25.59 -7.37
C HIS A 356 13.25 -25.09 -8.81
N GLU A 357 14.00 -25.66 -9.75
CA GLU A 357 14.22 -25.15 -11.11
C GLU A 357 12.93 -25.06 -11.93
N ARG A 358 11.92 -25.86 -11.59
CA ARG A 358 10.59 -25.82 -12.21
C ARG A 358 9.67 -24.73 -11.65
N TYR A 359 10.00 -24.17 -10.49
CA TYR A 359 9.18 -23.21 -9.77
C TYR A 359 9.76 -21.81 -9.84
N CYS A 360 11.07 -21.70 -9.58
CA CYS A 360 11.77 -20.43 -9.53
C CYS A 360 13.26 -20.57 -9.84
N ALA A 361 13.85 -19.47 -10.28
CA ALA A 361 15.29 -19.29 -10.38
C ALA A 361 15.68 -17.85 -10.05
N ALA A 362 16.97 -17.60 -9.83
CA ALA A 362 17.49 -16.24 -9.70
C ALA A 362 18.85 -16.09 -10.38
N VAL A 363 19.14 -14.89 -10.87
CA VAL A 363 20.45 -14.51 -11.41
C VAL A 363 20.87 -13.13 -10.93
N ASP A 364 22.14 -12.95 -10.60
CA ASP A 364 22.77 -11.66 -10.34
C ASP A 364 23.35 -11.08 -11.63
N GLY A 365 23.42 -9.75 -11.76
CA GLY A 365 24.00 -9.12 -12.95
C GLY A 365 23.09 -9.15 -14.19
N ALA A 366 21.77 -9.13 -13.98
CA ALA A 366 20.78 -9.37 -15.03
C ALA A 366 20.67 -8.25 -16.07
N LEU A 367 20.92 -6.99 -15.69
CA LEU A 367 20.89 -5.84 -16.60
C LEU A 367 22.28 -5.28 -16.85
N PRO A 368 22.54 -4.71 -18.04
CA PRO A 368 23.75 -3.94 -18.29
C PRO A 368 23.85 -2.75 -17.31
N PRO A 369 25.05 -2.38 -16.82
CA PRO A 369 25.18 -1.31 -15.83
C PRO A 369 24.61 0.05 -16.26
N ALA A 370 24.65 0.37 -17.55
CA ALA A 370 24.09 1.61 -18.08
C ALA A 370 22.56 1.64 -17.97
N LEU A 371 21.88 0.56 -18.36
CA LEU A 371 20.43 0.42 -18.27
C LEU A 371 19.97 0.42 -16.81
N LEU A 372 20.66 -0.34 -15.95
CA LEU A 372 20.38 -0.35 -14.51
C LEU A 372 20.40 1.07 -13.92
N ARG A 373 21.39 1.88 -14.28
CA ARG A 373 21.51 3.27 -13.81
C ARG A 373 20.32 4.13 -14.25
N VAL A 374 19.88 3.99 -15.50
CA VAL A 374 18.72 4.72 -16.03
C VAL A 374 17.45 4.34 -15.27
N LEU A 375 17.19 3.04 -15.11
CA LEU A 375 16.00 2.55 -14.39
C LEU A 375 16.00 3.01 -12.92
N ARG A 376 17.15 2.94 -12.24
CA ARG A 376 17.30 3.41 -10.85
C ARG A 376 17.02 4.90 -10.72
N ALA A 377 17.50 5.72 -11.65
CA ALA A 377 17.24 7.16 -11.62
C ALA A 377 15.76 7.46 -11.87
N ALA A 378 15.16 6.83 -12.88
CA ALA A 378 13.77 7.05 -13.27
C ALA A 378 12.74 6.53 -12.26
N LEU A 379 13.10 5.49 -11.49
CA LEU A 379 12.24 4.88 -10.48
C LEU A 379 12.72 5.16 -9.05
N ALA A 380 13.62 6.12 -8.85
CA ALA A 380 14.04 6.58 -7.52
C ALA A 380 12.82 7.06 -6.70
N PRO A 381 12.85 7.04 -5.35
CA PRO A 381 11.66 7.34 -4.53
C PRO A 381 11.03 8.71 -4.83
N GLY A 382 11.83 9.72 -5.17
CA GLY A 382 11.35 11.06 -5.54
C GLY A 382 10.99 11.24 -7.01
N SER A 383 10.91 10.18 -7.81
CA SER A 383 10.72 10.31 -9.25
C SER A 383 9.29 10.72 -9.64
N ARG A 384 9.18 11.30 -10.84
CA ARG A 384 7.90 11.71 -11.42
C ARG A 384 6.94 10.55 -11.62
N TYR A 385 7.48 9.34 -11.80
CA TYR A 385 6.69 8.13 -11.96
C TYR A 385 5.76 7.94 -10.75
N TRP A 386 6.28 7.90 -9.52
CA TRP A 386 5.43 7.65 -8.34
C TRP A 386 4.38 8.74 -8.12
N ALA A 387 4.78 10.00 -8.24
CA ALA A 387 3.88 11.14 -8.02
C ALA A 387 2.75 11.22 -9.06
N GLN A 388 3.06 10.99 -10.35
CA GLN A 388 2.07 11.10 -11.44
C GLN A 388 1.10 9.91 -11.51
N HIS A 389 1.48 8.77 -10.93
CA HIS A 389 0.57 7.63 -10.75
C HIS A 389 -0.16 7.70 -9.40
N GLY A 390 0.30 8.52 -8.47
CA GLY A 390 -0.25 8.56 -7.12
C GLY A 390 -0.05 7.24 -6.37
N TYR A 391 1.16 6.68 -6.52
CA TYR A 391 1.58 5.43 -5.91
C TYR A 391 1.30 5.40 -4.40
N GLY A 392 0.80 4.27 -3.90
CA GLY A 392 0.37 4.11 -2.50
C GLY A 392 -1.05 4.60 -2.20
N ARG A 393 -1.73 5.20 -3.17
CA ARG A 393 -3.14 5.62 -3.04
C ARG A 393 -4.02 5.05 -4.15
N VAL A 394 -3.47 4.87 -5.35
CA VAL A 394 -4.11 4.08 -6.40
C VAL A 394 -3.90 2.59 -6.17
N GLY A 395 -4.84 1.78 -6.67
CA GLY A 395 -4.70 0.34 -6.74
C GLY A 395 -3.63 -0.11 -7.74
N TYR A 396 -3.69 -1.37 -8.15
CA TYR A 396 -2.76 -1.95 -9.11
C TYR A 396 -2.84 -1.25 -10.47
N PHE A 397 -1.67 -1.00 -11.07
CA PHE A 397 -1.56 -0.51 -12.44
C PHE A 397 -0.31 -1.07 -13.09
N SER A 398 -0.37 -1.27 -14.39
CA SER A 398 0.72 -1.86 -15.17
C SER A 398 0.63 -1.43 -16.63
N TYR A 399 1.73 -1.63 -17.35
CA TYR A 399 1.88 -1.27 -18.76
C TYR A 399 2.27 -2.48 -19.58
N MET A 400 1.73 -2.57 -20.78
CA MET A 400 1.99 -3.66 -21.71
C MET A 400 2.90 -3.19 -22.86
N HIS A 401 3.87 -4.04 -23.20
CA HIS A 401 4.69 -3.96 -24.41
C HIS A 401 4.48 -5.20 -25.28
N GLU A 402 4.37 -5.01 -26.58
CA GLU A 402 4.46 -6.09 -27.55
C GLU A 402 5.93 -6.52 -27.69
N LEU A 403 6.18 -7.83 -27.72
CA LEU A 403 7.49 -8.43 -27.92
C LEU A 403 7.63 -8.94 -29.36
N GLY A 404 8.86 -8.94 -29.89
CA GLY A 404 9.18 -9.48 -31.21
C GLY A 404 10.07 -8.57 -32.05
N SER A 405 10.57 -9.07 -33.18
CA SER A 405 11.56 -8.37 -34.02
C SER A 405 11.06 -7.11 -34.72
N GLY A 406 9.74 -6.89 -34.75
CA GLY A 406 9.11 -5.69 -35.34
C GLY A 406 8.55 -4.71 -34.30
N ALA A 407 8.64 -5.03 -33.00
CA ALA A 407 8.08 -4.19 -31.96
C ALA A 407 8.95 -2.93 -31.76
N PRO A 408 8.34 -1.74 -31.59
CA PRO A 408 9.09 -0.50 -31.39
C PRO A 408 9.75 -0.44 -30.01
N HIS A 409 11.00 0.02 -29.92
CA HIS A 409 11.69 0.28 -28.66
C HIS A 409 11.20 1.60 -28.04
N LEU A 410 10.12 1.51 -27.26
CA LEU A 410 9.41 2.69 -26.74
C LEU A 410 10.09 3.35 -25.53
N SER A 411 10.85 2.58 -24.74
CA SER A 411 11.46 3.07 -23.50
C SER A 411 12.59 2.16 -23.02
N ALA A 412 13.37 2.65 -22.05
CA ALA A 412 14.36 1.83 -21.34
C ALA A 412 13.73 0.61 -20.64
N VAL A 413 12.47 0.69 -20.20
CA VAL A 413 11.78 -0.46 -19.59
C VAL A 413 11.42 -1.50 -20.64
N HIS A 414 11.03 -1.07 -21.85
CA HIS A 414 10.82 -1.99 -22.96
C HIS A 414 12.14 -2.70 -23.33
N ASP A 415 13.24 -1.95 -23.43
CA ASP A 415 14.56 -2.56 -23.68
C ASP A 415 14.95 -3.56 -22.58
N ALA A 416 14.67 -3.24 -21.31
CA ALA A 416 14.86 -4.15 -20.20
C ALA A 416 14.01 -5.42 -20.36
N ALA A 417 12.72 -5.31 -20.69
CA ALA A 417 11.85 -6.46 -20.88
C ALA A 417 12.38 -7.42 -21.97
N VAL A 418 12.89 -6.89 -23.09
CA VAL A 418 13.50 -7.70 -24.17
C VAL A 418 14.77 -8.43 -23.70
N LEU A 419 15.65 -7.76 -22.95
CA LEU A 419 16.86 -8.38 -22.41
C LEU A 419 16.53 -9.45 -21.38
N LEU A 420 15.60 -9.15 -20.46
CA LEU A 420 15.14 -10.07 -19.43
C LEU A 420 14.45 -11.30 -20.04
N GLN A 421 13.67 -11.15 -21.11
CA GLN A 421 13.05 -12.28 -21.81
C GLN A 421 14.08 -13.34 -22.21
N ARG A 422 15.26 -12.94 -22.70
CA ARG A 422 16.33 -13.87 -23.09
C ARG A 422 16.88 -14.65 -21.90
N LEU A 423 17.10 -13.96 -20.78
CA LEU A 423 17.60 -14.57 -19.54
C LEU A 423 16.58 -15.53 -18.92
N VAL A 424 15.30 -15.14 -18.97
CA VAL A 424 14.20 -15.96 -18.47
C VAL A 424 13.99 -17.17 -19.37
N ALA A 425 13.98 -17.02 -20.70
CA ALA A 425 13.83 -18.11 -21.66
C ALA A 425 14.91 -19.20 -21.54
N ALA A 426 16.10 -18.86 -21.02
CA ALA A 426 17.16 -19.83 -20.76
C ALA A 426 16.83 -20.79 -19.60
N ARG A 427 15.92 -20.39 -18.68
CA ARG A 427 15.51 -21.17 -17.50
C ARG A 427 14.06 -21.67 -17.61
N PHE A 428 13.21 -20.91 -18.28
CA PHE A 428 11.81 -21.21 -18.56
C PHE A 428 11.55 -21.12 -20.08
N PRO A 429 11.83 -22.20 -20.84
CA PRO A 429 11.82 -22.16 -22.31
C PRO A 429 10.49 -21.71 -22.93
N ALA A 430 9.37 -21.93 -22.26
CA ALA A 430 8.05 -21.48 -22.73
C ALA A 430 7.95 -19.95 -22.95
N VAL A 431 8.81 -19.16 -22.31
CA VAL A 431 8.85 -17.69 -22.47
C VAL A 431 9.32 -17.26 -23.86
N GLN A 432 9.91 -18.16 -24.64
CA GLN A 432 10.19 -17.91 -26.06
C GLN A 432 8.90 -17.66 -26.87
N ASP A 433 7.77 -18.21 -26.42
CA ASP A 433 6.45 -18.00 -27.04
C ASP A 433 5.73 -16.74 -26.52
N ALA A 434 6.34 -15.98 -25.61
CA ALA A 434 5.73 -14.77 -25.07
C ALA A 434 5.64 -13.69 -26.15
N LYS A 435 4.42 -13.18 -26.37
CA LYS A 435 4.14 -12.08 -27.31
C LYS A 435 4.07 -10.73 -26.61
N TYR A 436 3.89 -10.72 -25.30
CA TYR A 436 3.73 -9.50 -24.52
C TYR A 436 4.57 -9.54 -23.25
N ALA A 437 5.08 -8.38 -22.86
CA ALA A 437 5.63 -8.12 -21.54
C ALA A 437 4.76 -7.07 -20.84
N GLU A 438 4.18 -7.45 -19.72
CA GLU A 438 3.52 -6.53 -18.81
C GLU A 438 4.51 -6.12 -17.71
N TRP A 439 4.55 -4.84 -17.36
CA TRP A 439 5.44 -4.36 -16.30
C TRP A 439 4.76 -3.36 -15.37
N TRP A 440 5.23 -3.37 -14.14
CA TRP A 440 4.90 -2.41 -13.09
C TRP A 440 6.07 -2.28 -12.14
N ALA A 441 6.06 -1.27 -11.28
CA ALA A 441 7.15 -1.06 -10.34
C ALA A 441 6.63 -0.82 -8.92
N HIS A 442 7.50 -1.09 -7.95
CA HIS A 442 7.24 -0.82 -6.54
C HIS A 442 8.41 -0.06 -5.91
N CYS A 443 8.08 0.87 -5.01
CA CYS A 443 9.03 1.57 -4.17
C CYS A 443 8.52 1.48 -2.72
N ARG A 444 8.98 0.45 -2.00
CA ARG A 444 8.47 0.09 -0.68
C ARG A 444 9.52 0.29 0.40
N ARG A 445 9.11 0.61 1.62
CA ARG A 445 10.03 0.72 2.76
C ARG A 445 10.43 -0.65 3.28
N HIS A 446 11.42 -0.71 4.16
CA HIS A 446 11.94 -1.96 4.71
C HIS A 446 10.84 -2.92 5.25
N PRO A 447 9.95 -2.52 6.17
CA PRO A 447 8.97 -3.45 6.74
C PRO A 447 7.79 -3.74 5.80
N SER A 448 7.74 -3.12 4.63
CA SER A 448 6.64 -3.29 3.70
C SER A 448 6.86 -4.57 2.89
N GLY A 449 6.03 -5.58 3.10
CA GLY A 449 5.96 -6.72 2.18
C GLY A 449 4.78 -6.59 1.21
N HIS A 450 4.32 -7.70 0.65
CA HIS A 450 3.19 -7.80 -0.26
C HIS A 450 2.49 -9.14 -0.05
N GLN A 451 1.15 -9.09 0.09
CA GLN A 451 0.31 -10.26 0.27
C GLN A 451 0.64 -11.36 -0.74
N LEU A 452 0.57 -12.62 -0.29
CA LEU A 452 0.76 -13.74 -1.19
C LEU A 452 -0.43 -13.80 -2.17
N HIS A 453 -0.15 -13.92 -3.47
CA HIS A 453 -1.14 -13.89 -4.53
C HIS A 453 -0.67 -14.71 -5.75
N PHE A 454 -1.56 -14.84 -6.72
CA PHE A 454 -1.27 -15.34 -8.05
C PHE A 454 -1.30 -14.16 -9.01
N ASP A 455 -0.30 -14.07 -9.90
CA ASP A 455 -0.36 -13.07 -10.96
C ASP A 455 -1.44 -13.48 -11.96
N SER A 456 -2.45 -12.64 -12.15
CA SER A 456 -3.59 -12.94 -13.00
C SER A 456 -3.97 -11.76 -13.87
N ASP A 457 -4.34 -12.03 -15.11
CA ASP A 457 -4.94 -11.05 -15.99
C ASP A 457 -6.25 -10.53 -15.38
N ASP A 458 -6.44 -9.22 -15.36
CA ASP A 458 -7.60 -8.52 -14.78
C ASP A 458 -7.94 -8.89 -13.32
N GLU A 459 -6.93 -9.22 -12.51
CA GLU A 459 -7.16 -9.68 -11.13
C GLU A 459 -8.10 -10.91 -11.05
N GLY A 460 -8.17 -11.69 -12.15
CA GLY A 460 -9.01 -12.88 -12.28
C GLY A 460 -10.42 -12.63 -12.79
N ALA A 461 -10.78 -11.40 -13.17
CA ALA A 461 -12.08 -11.11 -13.76
C ALA A 461 -12.26 -11.88 -15.09
N GLY A 462 -13.34 -12.66 -15.19
CA GLY A 462 -13.58 -13.53 -16.35
C GLY A 462 -12.80 -14.86 -16.35
N GLY A 463 -12.11 -15.18 -15.25
CA GLY A 463 -11.34 -16.41 -15.07
C GLY A 463 -9.85 -16.15 -14.89
N VAL A 464 -9.17 -17.02 -14.14
CA VAL A 464 -7.75 -16.85 -13.85
C VAL A 464 -6.91 -17.31 -15.03
N ARG A 465 -6.17 -16.36 -15.62
CA ARG A 465 -5.10 -16.61 -16.60
C ARG A 465 -3.81 -16.05 -16.02
N ASN A 466 -2.79 -16.89 -15.92
CA ASN A 466 -1.50 -16.52 -15.36
C ASN A 466 -0.48 -16.22 -16.48
N PRO A 467 0.55 -15.39 -16.22
CA PRO A 467 1.67 -15.27 -17.14
C PRO A 467 2.42 -16.60 -17.25
N ILE A 468 3.19 -16.76 -18.32
CA ILE A 468 4.09 -17.92 -18.48
C ILE A 468 5.12 -17.90 -17.34
N VAL A 469 5.72 -16.74 -17.13
CA VAL A 469 6.66 -16.45 -16.04
C VAL A 469 6.46 -15.02 -15.59
N SER A 470 6.54 -14.83 -14.29
CA SER A 470 6.70 -13.53 -13.67
C SER A 470 8.13 -13.37 -13.16
N SER A 471 8.61 -12.12 -13.20
CA SER A 471 9.96 -11.80 -12.80
C SER A 471 10.04 -10.49 -12.04
N VAL A 472 11.03 -10.40 -11.15
CA VAL A 472 11.30 -9.24 -10.30
C VAL A 472 12.78 -8.89 -10.44
N ILE A 473 13.10 -7.74 -11.03
CA ILE A 473 14.44 -7.17 -11.01
C ILE A 473 14.56 -6.19 -9.84
N TYR A 474 15.53 -6.45 -8.97
CA TYR A 474 15.84 -5.63 -7.80
C TYR A 474 16.74 -4.47 -8.22
N LEU A 475 16.19 -3.25 -8.28
CA LEU A 475 16.94 -2.05 -8.64
C LEU A 475 17.75 -1.50 -7.46
N THR A 476 17.39 -1.89 -6.25
CA THR A 476 18.12 -1.67 -4.99
C THR A 476 18.27 -3.01 -4.27
N GLY A 477 19.38 -3.20 -3.56
CA GLY A 477 19.59 -4.38 -2.70
C GLY A 477 19.34 -4.07 -1.22
N GLU A 478 19.43 -5.10 -0.38
CA GLU A 478 19.65 -4.97 1.08
C GLU A 478 18.51 -4.36 1.90
N VAL A 479 17.48 -3.80 1.26
CA VAL A 479 16.26 -3.27 1.90
C VAL A 479 15.05 -4.13 1.57
N GLY A 480 14.18 -4.31 2.57
CA GLY A 480 12.97 -5.11 2.49
C GLY A 480 13.23 -6.60 2.64
N GLY A 481 12.15 -7.39 2.67
CA GLY A 481 12.26 -8.83 2.80
C GLY A 481 12.34 -9.57 1.46
N PRO A 482 12.55 -10.89 1.51
CA PRO A 482 12.66 -11.75 0.35
C PRO A 482 11.34 -11.91 -0.38
N THR A 483 11.42 -12.17 -1.68
CA THR A 483 10.30 -12.74 -2.44
C THR A 483 10.16 -14.22 -2.08
N LEU A 484 8.98 -14.64 -1.63
CA LEU A 484 8.63 -16.04 -1.39
C LEU A 484 7.93 -16.59 -2.64
N VAL A 485 8.38 -17.75 -3.12
CA VAL A 485 7.71 -18.53 -4.16
C VAL A 485 7.38 -19.91 -3.58
N THR A 486 6.20 -20.43 -3.87
CA THR A 486 5.73 -21.73 -3.37
C THR A 486 5.26 -22.61 -4.54
N PRO A 487 5.10 -23.93 -4.39
CA PRO A 487 4.48 -24.78 -5.40
C PRO A 487 2.93 -24.78 -5.35
N GLN A 488 2.32 -23.94 -4.50
CA GLN A 488 0.86 -23.90 -4.34
C GLN A 488 0.21 -23.26 -5.56
N THR A 489 -0.82 -23.91 -6.10
CA THR A 489 -1.63 -23.45 -7.22
C THR A 489 -2.99 -22.94 -6.73
N LEU A 490 -3.70 -22.18 -7.57
CA LEU A 490 -5.05 -21.73 -7.24
C LEU A 490 -5.99 -22.92 -7.00
N GLY A 491 -6.71 -22.90 -5.87
CA GLY A 491 -7.58 -24.01 -5.44
C GLY A 491 -6.84 -25.28 -5.00
N GLY A 492 -5.50 -25.28 -5.01
CA GLY A 492 -4.68 -26.37 -4.49
C GLY A 492 -4.54 -26.32 -2.97
N PRO A 493 -3.97 -27.37 -2.35
CA PRO A 493 -3.66 -27.38 -0.92
C PRO A 493 -2.57 -26.36 -0.57
N LEU A 494 -2.45 -26.06 0.72
CA LEU A 494 -1.35 -25.25 1.24
C LEU A 494 0.01 -25.86 0.87
N ALA A 495 0.94 -25.02 0.43
CA ALA A 495 2.30 -25.44 0.09
C ALA A 495 3.05 -26.05 1.29
N ASP A 496 3.64 -27.23 1.09
CA ASP A 496 4.52 -27.89 2.06
C ASP A 496 5.93 -27.29 2.09
N ARG A 497 6.38 -26.66 1.00
CA ARG A 497 7.73 -26.08 0.85
C ARG A 497 7.71 -24.81 0.03
N GLY A 498 8.79 -24.04 0.06
CA GLY A 498 8.93 -22.83 -0.75
C GLY A 498 10.39 -22.41 -0.91
N TRP A 499 10.59 -21.26 -1.54
CA TRP A 499 11.91 -20.69 -1.77
C TRP A 499 11.90 -19.19 -1.54
N LEU A 500 12.88 -18.70 -0.79
CA LEU A 500 13.11 -17.27 -0.57
C LEU A 500 14.19 -16.77 -1.51
N ILE A 501 13.89 -15.68 -2.22
CA ILE A 501 14.86 -14.96 -3.05
C ILE A 501 15.11 -13.60 -2.41
N HIS A 502 16.28 -13.46 -1.78
CA HIS A 502 16.65 -12.24 -1.08
C HIS A 502 16.97 -11.09 -2.06
N PRO A 503 16.55 -9.85 -1.73
CA PRO A 503 16.82 -8.69 -2.57
C PRO A 503 18.32 -8.39 -2.64
N ARG A 504 18.84 -8.28 -3.87
CA ARG A 504 20.20 -7.83 -4.16
C ARG A 504 20.17 -6.95 -5.41
N GLU A 505 20.90 -5.85 -5.42
CA GLU A 505 20.93 -4.97 -6.60
C GLU A 505 21.30 -5.75 -7.87
N ASN A 506 20.54 -5.53 -8.93
CA ASN A 506 20.66 -6.18 -10.23
C ASN A 506 20.46 -7.71 -10.21
N ARG A 507 19.79 -8.24 -9.17
CA ARG A 507 19.28 -9.61 -9.15
C ARG A 507 17.94 -9.69 -9.86
N LEU A 508 17.75 -10.69 -10.70
CA LEU A 508 16.48 -11.06 -11.30
C LEU A 508 15.97 -12.32 -10.62
N ALA A 509 14.86 -12.23 -9.91
CA ALA A 509 14.05 -13.37 -9.52
C ALA A 509 13.09 -13.71 -10.66
N MET A 510 12.88 -14.99 -10.94
CA MET A 510 11.94 -15.47 -11.96
C MET A 510 11.21 -16.70 -11.43
N PHE A 511 9.92 -16.81 -11.71
CA PHE A 511 9.09 -17.92 -11.26
C PHE A 511 7.91 -18.13 -12.21
N ASP A 512 7.44 -19.37 -12.29
CA ASP A 512 6.25 -19.71 -13.07
C ASP A 512 5.03 -18.96 -12.50
N GLY A 513 4.30 -18.27 -13.38
CA GLY A 513 3.22 -17.37 -13.00
C GLY A 513 2.00 -18.05 -12.39
N ALA A 514 1.88 -19.37 -12.53
CA ALA A 514 0.76 -20.14 -11.98
C ALA A 514 0.88 -20.41 -10.46
N PHE A 515 2.00 -20.04 -9.85
CA PHE A 515 2.28 -20.35 -8.45
C PHE A 515 2.08 -19.17 -7.49
N LEU A 516 1.67 -19.50 -6.28
CA LEU A 516 1.48 -18.54 -5.19
C LEU A 516 2.84 -17.98 -4.78
N HIS A 517 2.92 -16.65 -4.74
CA HIS A 517 4.13 -15.93 -4.39
C HIS A 517 3.79 -14.58 -3.74
N GLY A 518 4.79 -13.92 -3.17
CA GLY A 518 4.65 -12.54 -2.67
C GLY A 518 5.93 -12.09 -1.97
N VAL A 519 5.86 -11.04 -1.17
CA VAL A 519 7.05 -10.42 -0.57
C VAL A 519 6.92 -10.41 0.94
N ILE A 520 7.81 -11.09 1.64
CA ILE A 520 7.82 -11.07 3.10
C ILE A 520 8.25 -9.66 3.57
N PRO A 521 7.62 -9.09 4.61
CA PRO A 521 8.10 -7.87 5.25
C PRO A 521 9.58 -7.93 5.64
N GLY A 522 10.30 -6.82 5.49
CA GLY A 522 11.62 -6.65 6.10
C GLY A 522 11.53 -6.91 7.60
N ARG A 523 12.50 -7.63 8.14
CA ARG A 523 12.56 -8.00 9.55
C ARG A 523 13.67 -7.18 10.22
N GLY A 524 13.36 -6.68 11.41
CA GLY A 524 14.31 -5.93 12.22
C GLY A 524 14.48 -4.51 11.72
N ALA A 525 15.49 -3.82 12.27
CA ALA A 525 15.81 -2.48 11.81
C ALA A 525 16.35 -2.53 10.38
N SER A 526 15.96 -1.56 9.56
CA SER A 526 16.48 -1.42 8.20
C SER A 526 17.99 -1.25 8.24
N PRO A 527 18.78 -2.06 7.50
CA PRO A 527 20.21 -1.83 7.39
C PRO A 527 20.52 -0.52 6.65
N HIS A 528 19.57 0.00 5.85
CA HIS A 528 19.68 1.26 5.13
C HIS A 528 18.40 2.09 5.31
N PRO A 529 18.25 2.82 6.43
CA PRO A 529 17.03 3.56 6.78
C PRO A 529 16.56 4.58 5.72
N SER A 530 17.49 5.17 4.96
CA SER A 530 17.19 6.16 3.92
C SER A 530 16.84 5.53 2.56
N GLN A 531 17.00 4.22 2.40
CA GLN A 531 16.77 3.52 1.15
C GLN A 531 15.40 2.83 1.14
N HIS A 532 14.88 2.62 -0.07
CA HIS A 532 13.65 1.88 -0.32
C HIS A 532 13.98 0.62 -1.12
N ARG A 533 13.17 -0.42 -0.97
CA ARG A 533 13.15 -1.57 -1.87
C ARG A 533 12.45 -1.15 -3.16
N ILE A 534 13.24 -0.91 -4.19
CA ILE A 534 12.77 -0.57 -5.53
C ILE A 534 12.87 -1.81 -6.41
N THR A 535 11.75 -2.24 -6.94
CA THR A 535 11.67 -3.37 -7.86
C THR A 535 10.90 -3.00 -9.12
N LEU A 536 11.38 -3.51 -10.26
CA LEU A 536 10.63 -3.54 -11.50
C LEU A 536 10.18 -4.99 -11.72
N MET A 537 8.88 -5.17 -11.94
CA MET A 537 8.29 -6.47 -12.21
C MET A 537 7.99 -6.55 -13.70
N VAL A 538 8.26 -7.73 -14.29
CA VAL A 538 7.95 -8.02 -15.69
C VAL A 538 7.33 -9.40 -15.77
N ALA A 539 6.09 -9.46 -16.25
CA ALA A 539 5.36 -10.69 -16.52
C ALA A 539 5.33 -10.95 -18.03
N PHE A 540 5.66 -12.19 -18.43
CA PHE A 540 5.72 -12.60 -19.83
C PHE A 540 4.49 -13.40 -20.20
N TRP A 541 3.71 -12.89 -21.14
CA TRP A 541 2.42 -13.42 -21.53
C TRP A 541 2.44 -13.99 -22.94
N ARG A 542 1.80 -15.15 -23.12
CA ARG A 542 1.48 -15.65 -24.47
C ARG A 542 0.46 -14.73 -25.12
N ASP A 543 -0.61 -14.42 -24.39
CA ASP A 543 -1.67 -13.51 -24.78
C ASP A 543 -2.16 -12.79 -23.51
N ILE A 544 -2.41 -11.48 -23.60
CA ILE A 544 -3.00 -10.66 -22.53
C ILE A 544 -3.88 -9.59 -23.17
N GLN A 545 -4.96 -9.18 -22.50
CA GLN A 545 -5.81 -8.11 -22.98
C GLN A 545 -5.20 -6.74 -22.61
N CYS A 546 -4.85 -5.96 -23.64
CA CYS A 546 -4.54 -4.55 -23.44
C CYS A 546 -5.82 -3.77 -23.13
N ARG A 547 -5.86 -3.07 -21.99
CA ARG A 547 -7.04 -2.33 -21.54
C ARG A 547 -6.81 -0.83 -21.69
N PRO A 548 -7.68 -0.09 -22.38
CA PRO A 548 -7.58 1.36 -22.42
C PRO A 548 -7.83 1.94 -21.01
N ARG A 549 -7.37 3.16 -20.80
CA ARG A 549 -7.67 3.87 -19.56
C ARG A 549 -9.15 4.16 -19.42
N THR A 550 -9.69 3.81 -18.27
CA THR A 550 -10.99 4.30 -17.80
C THR A 550 -10.77 5.50 -16.89
N ASP A 551 -11.56 6.55 -17.07
CA ASP A 551 -11.65 7.70 -16.16
C ASP A 551 -10.33 8.48 -15.93
N GLY A 552 -9.37 8.33 -16.83
CA GLY A 552 -8.06 8.98 -16.74
C GLY A 552 -7.19 8.49 -15.58
N LEU A 553 -7.51 7.34 -14.98
CA LEU A 553 -6.74 6.70 -13.91
C LEU A 553 -5.83 5.59 -14.47
N PRO A 554 -4.62 5.41 -13.92
CA PRO A 554 -3.84 4.20 -14.16
C PRO A 554 -4.61 2.97 -13.66
N GLY A 555 -4.42 1.86 -14.35
CA GLY A 555 -5.10 0.58 -14.14
C GLY A 555 -4.30 -0.55 -14.79
N PRO A 556 -4.80 -1.79 -14.76
CA PRO A 556 -4.07 -2.96 -15.22
C PRO A 556 -3.93 -3.01 -16.75
N SER A 557 -2.77 -3.52 -17.18
CA SER A 557 -2.43 -3.91 -18.55
C SER A 557 -2.71 -2.83 -19.60
N GLN A 558 -2.32 -1.59 -19.29
CA GLN A 558 -2.58 -0.45 -20.16
C GLN A 558 -1.55 -0.35 -21.29
N PRO A 559 -1.91 0.29 -22.43
CA PRO A 559 -0.91 0.61 -23.43
C PRO A 559 0.14 1.55 -22.83
N PHE A 560 1.41 1.31 -23.13
CA PHE A 560 2.48 2.24 -22.74
C PHE A 560 2.22 3.61 -23.38
N PRO A 561 2.29 4.74 -22.66
CA PRO A 561 1.88 5.99 -23.25
C PRO A 561 2.80 6.38 -24.42
N GLY A 562 2.20 6.83 -25.52
CA GLY A 562 2.91 7.04 -26.79
C GLY A 562 2.92 5.84 -27.73
N SER A 563 2.47 4.65 -27.31
CA SER A 563 2.15 3.57 -28.26
C SER A 563 0.93 3.98 -29.09
N LEU A 564 1.01 3.84 -30.41
CA LEU A 564 -0.18 3.89 -31.24
C LEU A 564 -1.11 2.75 -30.77
N PRO A 565 -2.42 3.01 -30.55
CA PRO A 565 -3.34 1.95 -30.20
C PRO A 565 -3.27 0.90 -31.30
N SER A 566 -2.84 -0.33 -30.97
CA SER A 566 -2.96 -1.46 -31.86
C SER A 566 -4.44 -1.57 -32.19
N GLN A 567 -4.83 -1.21 -33.42
CA GLN A 567 -6.23 -1.34 -33.82
C GLN A 567 -6.60 -2.80 -33.57
N PRO A 568 -7.63 -3.09 -32.75
CA PRO A 568 -8.09 -4.45 -32.58
C PRO A 568 -8.37 -4.96 -33.99
N SER A 569 -7.70 -6.04 -34.38
CA SER A 569 -7.89 -6.68 -35.67
C SER A 569 -9.34 -7.17 -35.73
N GLN A 570 -10.26 -6.28 -36.08
CA GLN A 570 -11.65 -6.66 -36.30
C GLN A 570 -11.66 -7.65 -37.46
N PRO A 571 -12.37 -8.78 -37.34
CA PRO A 571 -12.55 -9.67 -38.46
C PRO A 571 -13.14 -8.86 -39.62
N ALA A 572 -12.47 -8.88 -40.76
CA ALA A 572 -12.76 -8.03 -41.91
C ALA A 572 -14.20 -8.21 -42.41
N THR A 573 -15.14 -7.43 -41.88
CA THR A 573 -16.49 -7.32 -42.41
C THR A 573 -16.54 -6.13 -43.37
N ALA A 574 -16.66 -6.48 -44.65
CA ALA A 574 -16.96 -5.68 -45.85
C ALA A 574 -17.00 -4.14 -45.73
N ALA A 575 -16.09 -3.53 -46.50
CA ALA A 575 -15.92 -2.13 -46.85
C ALA A 575 -17.19 -1.25 -46.89
N GLY A 576 -17.23 -0.25 -46.01
CA GLY A 576 -17.97 1.00 -46.19
C GLY A 576 -16.99 2.18 -46.33
N PRO A 577 -17.35 3.26 -47.05
CA PRO A 577 -16.45 4.38 -47.33
C PRO A 577 -16.13 5.19 -46.06
N ALA A 578 -14.85 5.53 -45.89
CA ALA A 578 -14.31 6.25 -44.73
C ALA A 578 -14.64 7.76 -44.81
N PRO A 579 -15.11 8.38 -43.72
CA PRO A 579 -15.11 9.84 -43.59
C PRO A 579 -13.74 10.34 -43.15
N ASP A 580 -13.24 11.37 -43.83
CA ASP A 580 -12.09 12.17 -43.42
C ASP A 580 -12.41 12.93 -42.13
N ALA A 581 -12.04 12.36 -40.98
CA ALA A 581 -12.03 13.06 -39.71
C ALA A 581 -10.59 13.07 -39.17
N ALA A 582 -10.05 14.26 -39.00
CA ALA A 582 -8.76 14.50 -38.39
C ALA A 582 -8.69 13.84 -37.01
N VAL A 583 -7.80 12.87 -36.85
CA VAL A 583 -7.48 12.19 -35.60
C VAL A 583 -6.70 13.15 -34.70
N GLY A 584 -7.40 14.08 -34.07
CA GLY A 584 -6.96 14.63 -32.79
C GLY A 584 -7.16 13.54 -31.75
N GLY A 585 -6.07 13.03 -31.16
CA GLY A 585 -6.12 11.94 -30.18
C GLY A 585 -7.12 12.23 -29.06
N ALA A 586 -8.26 11.54 -29.09
CA ALA A 586 -9.43 11.83 -28.25
C ALA A 586 -9.20 11.62 -26.75
N ASP A 587 -8.07 11.06 -26.33
CA ASP A 587 -7.80 10.77 -24.91
C ASP A 587 -7.29 12.00 -24.14
N GLY A 588 -6.85 13.09 -24.80
CA GLY A 588 -6.35 14.29 -24.11
C GLY A 588 -5.16 14.04 -23.15
N THR A 589 -4.59 12.83 -23.17
CA THR A 589 -3.51 12.37 -22.28
C THR A 589 -2.12 12.74 -22.79
N ALA A 590 -2.00 13.08 -24.08
CA ALA A 590 -0.76 13.54 -24.70
C ALA A 590 -0.31 14.86 -24.04
N GLY A 591 0.67 14.76 -23.14
CA GLY A 591 1.21 15.88 -22.36
C GLY A 591 0.99 15.77 -20.84
N ARG A 592 0.12 14.86 -20.37
CA ARG A 592 -0.14 14.69 -18.94
C ARG A 592 0.98 13.97 -18.20
N TYR A 593 1.65 13.02 -18.85
CA TYR A 593 2.71 12.22 -18.25
C TYR A 593 4.08 12.64 -18.76
N THR A 594 4.86 13.24 -17.88
CA THR A 594 6.23 13.66 -18.20
C THR A 594 7.28 12.69 -17.67
N TRP A 595 6.90 11.72 -16.84
CA TRP A 595 7.81 10.70 -16.31
C TRP A 595 8.47 9.84 -17.39
N MET A 596 7.83 9.66 -18.55
CA MET A 596 8.40 8.85 -19.63
C MET A 596 9.70 9.41 -20.19
N ALA A 597 9.90 10.72 -20.11
CA ALA A 597 11.17 11.34 -20.51
C ALA A 597 12.35 10.90 -19.62
N ASP A 598 12.08 10.33 -18.44
CA ASP A 598 13.10 9.76 -17.56
C ASP A 598 13.51 8.33 -17.99
N LEU A 599 12.79 7.71 -18.92
CA LEU A 599 13.02 6.34 -19.41
C LEU A 599 13.27 6.30 -20.94
N PRO A 600 14.24 7.09 -21.46
CA PRO A 600 14.50 7.11 -22.89
C PRO A 600 14.95 5.72 -23.38
N PRO A 601 14.44 5.22 -24.52
CA PRO A 601 14.99 4.03 -25.15
C PRO A 601 16.43 4.27 -25.60
N HIS A 602 17.21 3.21 -25.75
CA HIS A 602 18.52 3.34 -26.37
C HIS A 602 18.38 3.57 -27.88
N PRO A 603 19.18 4.47 -28.50
CA PRO A 603 19.11 4.72 -29.95
C PRO A 603 19.34 3.46 -30.80
N ASP A 604 20.23 2.58 -30.34
CA ASP A 604 20.55 1.30 -31.01
C ASP A 604 19.70 0.11 -30.49
N GLY A 605 18.62 0.40 -29.76
CA GLY A 605 17.77 -0.60 -29.12
C GLY A 605 18.47 -1.39 -28.00
N PRO A 606 17.92 -2.56 -27.59
CA PRO A 606 18.34 -3.29 -26.40
C PRO A 606 19.83 -3.67 -26.38
N GLY A 607 20.44 -3.91 -27.55
CA GLY A 607 21.85 -4.26 -27.67
C GLY A 607 22.81 -3.11 -27.40
N GLY A 608 22.35 -1.85 -27.51
CA GLY A 608 23.21 -0.69 -27.28
C GLY A 608 23.49 -0.39 -25.81
N TRP A 609 22.74 -0.98 -24.89
CA TRP A 609 22.98 -0.85 -23.44
C TRP A 609 24.26 -1.55 -22.96
N GLY A 610 24.86 -2.41 -23.79
CA GLY A 610 26.03 -3.23 -23.47
C GLY A 610 25.68 -4.64 -23.02
N ASP A 611 26.70 -5.41 -22.65
CA ASP A 611 26.55 -6.82 -22.27
C ASP A 611 26.02 -7.00 -20.83
N THR A 612 25.39 -8.15 -20.62
CA THR A 612 25.05 -8.67 -19.29
C THR A 612 26.07 -9.73 -18.89
N ASN A 613 26.29 -9.93 -17.59
CA ASN A 613 27.10 -11.03 -17.07
C ASN A 613 26.32 -11.77 -15.99
N PRO A 614 25.25 -12.49 -16.38
CA PRO A 614 24.36 -13.14 -15.43
C PRO A 614 25.07 -14.28 -14.71
N VAL A 615 25.01 -14.27 -13.38
CA VAL A 615 25.54 -15.35 -12.53
C VAL A 615 24.37 -15.98 -11.77
N ASP A 616 24.23 -17.30 -11.82
CA ASP A 616 23.17 -17.98 -11.06
C ASP A 616 23.26 -17.66 -9.57
N ALA A 617 22.12 -17.28 -8.99
CA ALA A 617 21.94 -17.08 -7.57
C ALA A 617 20.99 -18.16 -7.07
N LEU A 618 21.35 -18.85 -5.98
CA LEU A 618 20.53 -19.91 -5.42
C LEU A 618 19.42 -19.33 -4.53
N PRO A 619 18.14 -19.59 -4.83
CA PRO A 619 17.06 -19.37 -3.88
C PRO A 619 17.27 -20.19 -2.60
N THR A 620 16.89 -19.62 -1.45
CA THR A 620 17.01 -20.31 -0.16
C THR A 620 15.79 -21.22 0.03
N PRO A 621 15.96 -22.56 0.06
CA PRO A 621 14.85 -23.47 0.25
C PRO A 621 14.28 -23.36 1.66
N ILE A 622 12.95 -23.40 1.75
CA ILE A 622 12.20 -23.39 3.00
C ILE A 622 11.43 -24.71 3.08
N PRO A 623 11.71 -25.57 4.06
CA PRO A 623 11.09 -26.89 4.15
C PRO A 623 9.64 -26.86 4.61
N ARG A 624 9.13 -25.68 5.02
CA ARG A 624 7.77 -25.49 5.52
C ARG A 624 7.32 -24.05 5.28
N VAL A 625 6.25 -23.85 4.51
CA VAL A 625 5.68 -22.50 4.26
C VAL A 625 4.63 -22.12 5.30
N TRP A 626 3.78 -23.07 5.67
CA TRP A 626 2.65 -22.87 6.56
C TRP A 626 2.80 -23.71 7.83
N GLU A 627 2.33 -23.18 8.97
CA GLU A 627 2.21 -23.94 10.22
C GLU A 627 0.96 -23.53 11.01
N CYS A 628 0.45 -24.45 11.84
CA CYS A 628 -0.68 -24.17 12.72
C CYS A 628 -0.28 -23.14 13.78
N VAL A 629 -1.21 -22.25 14.12
CA VAL A 629 -0.99 -21.19 15.13
C VAL A 629 -0.64 -21.77 16.51
N ASP A 630 -1.18 -22.94 16.86
CA ASP A 630 -0.94 -23.60 18.16
C ASP A 630 0.43 -24.27 18.29
N GLY A 631 1.25 -24.25 17.22
CA GLY A 631 2.55 -24.93 17.20
C GLY A 631 2.45 -26.46 17.21
N GLY A 632 1.23 -27.01 17.15
CA GLY A 632 0.94 -28.44 17.10
C GLY A 632 1.02 -28.97 15.67
N GLY A 633 2.20 -29.38 15.23
CA GLY A 633 2.38 -30.26 14.06
C GLY A 633 2.32 -29.59 12.68
N GLU A 634 2.49 -30.43 11.65
CA GLU A 634 2.33 -30.03 10.25
C GLU A 634 0.87 -29.67 9.98
N ALA A 635 0.65 -28.64 9.15
CA ALA A 635 -0.68 -28.34 8.65
C ALA A 635 -1.25 -29.62 8.01
N GLN A 636 -2.33 -30.15 8.59
CA GLN A 636 -2.96 -31.38 8.11
C GLN A 636 -3.31 -31.20 6.63
N PRO A 637 -3.01 -32.19 5.76
CA PRO A 637 -3.39 -32.13 4.36
C PRO A 637 -4.91 -31.98 4.24
N GLY A 638 -5.36 -30.79 3.87
CA GLY A 638 -6.77 -30.43 3.80
C GLY A 638 -6.95 -29.03 3.23
N ALA A 639 -8.17 -28.74 2.77
CA ALA A 639 -8.53 -27.43 2.25
C ALA A 639 -8.67 -26.43 3.41
N VAL A 640 -7.54 -25.99 3.97
CA VAL A 640 -7.54 -24.79 4.81
C VAL A 640 -7.89 -23.63 3.91
N GLN A 641 -8.95 -22.90 4.27
CA GLN A 641 -9.29 -21.69 3.53
C GLN A 641 -8.18 -20.66 3.70
N TYR A 642 -7.83 -20.01 2.59
CA TYR A 642 -6.73 -19.06 2.56
C TYR A 642 -6.93 -17.88 3.53
N ASP A 643 -8.18 -17.49 3.78
CA ASP A 643 -8.56 -16.43 4.72
C ASP A 643 -8.28 -16.82 6.18
N ALA A 644 -8.16 -18.12 6.49
CA ALA A 644 -7.77 -18.61 7.81
C ALA A 644 -6.23 -18.63 8.03
N CYS A 645 -5.45 -18.16 7.04
CA CYS A 645 -4.00 -18.16 7.07
C CYS A 645 -3.44 -16.74 7.26
N PHE A 646 -2.76 -16.51 8.38
CA PHE A 646 -2.05 -15.26 8.64
C PHE A 646 -0.78 -15.14 7.78
N GLN A 647 -0.75 -14.12 6.92
CA GLN A 647 0.36 -13.87 6.00
C GLN A 647 1.29 -12.73 6.43
N GLY A 648 0.96 -12.00 7.49
CA GLY A 648 1.76 -10.87 7.97
C GLY A 648 1.43 -9.51 7.33
N PHE A 649 0.21 -9.32 6.79
CA PHE A 649 -0.24 -8.09 6.13
C PHE A 649 -1.57 -7.58 6.69
#